data_AF-A0A963AE57-F1
#
_entry.id   AF-A0A963AE57-F1
#
_cell.length_a   1.000
_cell.length_b   1.000
_cell.length_c   1.000
_cell.angle_alpha   90.00
_cell.angle_beta   90.00
_cell.angle_gamma   90.00
#
_symmetry.space_group_name_H-M   'P 1'
#
loop_
_entity.id
_entity.type
_entity.pdbx_description
1 polymer ?
#
loop_
_entity_poly.entity_id
_entity_poly.type
_entity_poly.pdbx_seq_one_letter_code
_entity_poly.pdbx_strand_id
1 'polypeptide(L)'
;MHQQGVAAFPHYFVGINSLAELATRQDRVCVLNITGGESRSVTPVSHTYSRGNIVCGTAPGRLGTVMKTPIGDIPVYNNIAEALEAGHRFNVVVIYLPPSGVRDGVLEALRINPDINKIVILTEKVPVHDARIIRSLGQMYGVDIFGANCLGIADAHNRVRIGGALGGNSPAESLLPGSVAIFSNSGNFTTTIAVYLATAGWGTTVSISSGKDVYIHYSAAEFTHAFHNDYRSKVAVMYIEPGGYYEKNLEFEKPVIACVVGRWKAKLTRACGHAGAISGSGDSAAAKEKWFMEKFGVDAIFTPDNPVCTKKGAVVVNIAHLPLAMNAVMKLNEVRPDFNPKGNLSLKCWFSNTQGIDLPKHLDPPVVKAIEPYDQQVEGLGEQVGAVFPRQSMKDASGASMMDPRTQVTKVHGTSVLDASTHSFEDNVIKSLIREYPDDRGAALANVALNAYVNQHGSVGLAAAEASRAAGNSPNTALCAALALQGPRQVAPASQAVSTLIGLFKKSGLKDPNDVDFDFSSLVKEALEGEARSHLVSDADCDKGAAMLQAIDERGVKSVFVEFVGALAKESGGRVRAQVIVAAIALHLGWKALMRKRIAPFTLVNLPWHFRIFSTVVGAAASADSQTGDSFCGVKNTELMGQWQFAETAHLALFGSRPGKEDLFAFSVLLGLIISNGPGTISAQGPKGSVSADGPEAPERVQINKCYIGFLTHTGYAHGGNGFEAISFLLERFRDAQLADPGDRDHGLNLKEMAAAYAREYQAYKKKAKAEGELSYFKIPCVNHPVFKGEDVNYDPREVFVGELLETRGSYNVFLDFYHELVQALFTTGVSRNVYCVNIDAVIAVILLKMLWKPFMDGSISESTMEYAAFTTFIFSRMLGTAAEIDDHTNRGRDLDTRTPASQCRYVG
;
A
#
# COMPACT_ATOMS: atom_id res chain seq x y z
N MET A 1 -39.49 6.15 47.90
CA MET A 1 -40.12 5.34 48.98
C MET A 1 -40.68 4.08 48.36
N HIS A 2 -40.01 2.93 48.52
CA HIS A 2 -40.65 1.62 48.30
C HIS A 2 -41.34 1.26 49.62
N GLN A 3 -42.68 1.24 49.65
CA GLN A 3 -43.47 0.92 50.85
C GLN A 3 -43.73 -0.59 51.03
N GLN A 4 -43.16 -1.43 50.16
CA GLN A 4 -43.09 -2.89 50.33
C GLN A 4 -41.65 -3.32 50.01
N GLY A 5 -41.06 -4.17 50.85
CA GLY A 5 -39.68 -4.66 50.64
C GLY A 5 -39.55 -5.39 49.30
N VAL A 6 -38.45 -5.16 48.58
CA VAL A 6 -38.14 -5.90 47.34
C VAL A 6 -37.91 -7.37 47.70
N ALA A 7 -38.59 -8.29 47.01
CA ALA A 7 -38.41 -9.72 47.24
C ALA A 7 -37.00 -10.15 46.82
N ALA A 8 -36.35 -10.98 47.66
CA ALA A 8 -35.02 -11.51 47.35
C ALA A 8 -35.04 -12.41 46.11
N PHE A 9 -33.93 -12.46 45.38
CA PHE A 9 -33.79 -13.31 44.21
C PHE A 9 -33.95 -14.80 44.58
N PRO A 10 -34.83 -15.57 43.92
CA PRO A 10 -35.39 -16.80 44.49
C PRO A 10 -34.48 -18.03 44.45
N HIS A 11 -33.38 -18.01 43.69
CA HIS A 11 -32.63 -19.24 43.38
C HIS A 11 -31.22 -19.30 43.99
N TYR A 12 -30.60 -18.15 44.20
CA TYR A 12 -29.20 -18.02 44.64
C TYR A 12 -28.95 -16.56 45.04
N PHE A 13 -27.80 -16.29 45.67
CA PHE A 13 -27.44 -14.93 46.09
C PHE A 13 -27.30 -13.98 44.89
N VAL A 14 -28.03 -12.87 44.97
CA VAL A 14 -27.88 -11.69 44.12
C VAL A 14 -28.02 -10.47 45.04
N GLY A 15 -26.97 -9.68 45.16
CA GLY A 15 -26.96 -8.50 46.05
C GLY A 15 -27.62 -7.28 45.42
N ILE A 16 -27.59 -7.20 44.08
CA ILE A 16 -28.21 -6.13 43.29
C ILE A 16 -29.71 -6.37 43.12
N ASN A 17 -30.52 -5.58 43.84
CA ASN A 17 -31.98 -5.65 43.77
C ASN A 17 -32.57 -4.61 42.82
N SER A 18 -31.83 -3.54 42.51
CA SER A 18 -32.23 -2.51 41.55
C SER A 18 -31.07 -2.11 40.64
N LEU A 19 -31.33 -1.77 39.37
CA LEU A 19 -30.27 -1.31 38.45
C LEU A 19 -29.54 -0.05 38.98
N ALA A 20 -30.16 0.73 39.86
CA ALA A 20 -29.51 1.87 40.51
C ALA A 20 -28.33 1.50 41.43
N GLU A 21 -28.20 0.24 41.81
CA GLU A 21 -27.15 -0.27 42.68
C GLU A 21 -25.93 -0.81 41.90
N LEU A 22 -26.06 -0.96 40.57
CA LEU A 22 -25.02 -1.51 39.71
C LEU A 22 -23.73 -0.67 39.70
N ALA A 23 -23.87 0.66 39.60
CA ALA A 23 -22.76 1.61 39.60
C ALA A 23 -23.18 2.91 40.28
N THR A 24 -22.58 3.17 41.44
CA THR A 24 -22.97 4.25 42.36
C THR A 24 -21.80 5.18 42.64
N ARG A 25 -22.09 6.40 43.12
CA ARG A 25 -21.03 7.35 43.51
C ARG A 25 -20.28 6.93 44.78
N GLN A 26 -20.86 5.98 45.52
CA GLN A 26 -20.31 5.42 46.75
C GLN A 26 -19.30 4.32 46.45
N ASP A 27 -19.32 3.73 45.26
CA ASP A 27 -18.36 2.70 44.89
C ASP A 27 -16.93 3.25 44.96
N ARG A 28 -16.07 2.51 45.65
CA ARG A 28 -14.63 2.73 45.75
C ARG A 28 -13.94 1.50 45.17
N VAL A 29 -13.08 1.74 44.19
CA VAL A 29 -12.57 0.69 43.30
C VAL A 29 -11.08 0.46 43.53
N CYS A 30 -10.70 -0.80 43.69
CA CYS A 30 -9.32 -1.28 43.55
C CYS A 30 -9.16 -1.96 42.18
N VAL A 31 -8.14 -1.58 41.40
CA VAL A 31 -7.85 -2.19 40.09
C VAL A 31 -6.67 -3.15 40.19
N LEU A 32 -6.89 -4.44 39.94
CA LEU A 32 -5.81 -5.43 39.88
C LEU A 32 -5.12 -5.40 38.52
N ASN A 33 -3.79 -5.37 38.54
CA ASN A 33 -2.92 -5.13 37.39
C ASN A 33 -3.16 -3.75 36.75
N ILE A 34 -3.19 -2.70 37.57
CA ILE A 34 -3.47 -1.32 37.14
C ILE A 34 -2.43 -0.78 36.13
N THR A 35 -1.21 -1.33 36.11
CA THR A 35 -0.13 -0.91 35.19
C THR A 35 -0.11 -1.68 33.87
N GLY A 36 -1.04 -2.61 33.67
CA GLY A 36 -1.20 -3.38 32.42
C GLY A 36 -1.56 -2.51 31.22
N GLY A 37 -1.36 -3.04 30.01
CA GLY A 37 -1.52 -2.29 28.76
C GLY A 37 -2.89 -1.61 28.60
N GLU A 38 -3.98 -2.37 28.80
CA GLU A 38 -5.34 -1.83 28.71
C GLU A 38 -5.70 -0.96 29.91
N SER A 39 -5.49 -1.46 31.13
CA SER A 39 -5.83 -0.75 32.37
C SER A 39 -5.13 0.61 32.47
N ARG A 40 -3.88 0.75 31.98
CA ARG A 40 -3.15 2.02 31.94
C ARG A 40 -3.84 3.11 31.11
N SER A 41 -4.56 2.71 30.06
CA SER A 41 -5.29 3.66 29.20
C SER A 41 -6.71 3.93 29.70
N VAL A 42 -7.41 2.91 30.22
CA VAL A 42 -8.82 3.00 30.59
C VAL A 42 -9.04 3.59 31.99
N THR A 43 -8.17 3.25 32.95
CA THR A 43 -8.31 3.63 34.36
C THR A 43 -8.36 5.15 34.56
N PRO A 44 -7.47 5.97 33.96
CA PRO A 44 -7.54 7.43 34.11
C PRO A 44 -8.87 8.01 33.63
N VAL A 45 -9.36 7.55 32.48
CA VAL A 45 -10.65 8.01 31.92
C VAL A 45 -11.82 7.62 32.83
N SER A 46 -11.83 6.38 33.36
CA SER A 46 -12.86 5.91 34.29
C SER A 46 -12.86 6.71 35.58
N HIS A 47 -11.67 6.96 36.13
CA HIS A 47 -11.48 7.73 37.36
C HIS A 47 -11.97 9.17 37.19
N THR A 48 -11.60 9.84 36.09
CA THR A 48 -12.06 11.21 35.79
C THR A 48 -13.56 11.28 35.56
N TYR A 49 -14.13 10.40 34.72
CA TYR A 49 -15.57 10.39 34.46
C TYR A 49 -16.37 10.17 35.74
N SER A 50 -15.89 9.25 36.59
CA SER A 50 -16.52 8.87 37.87
C SER A 50 -16.17 9.78 39.04
N ARG A 51 -15.48 10.91 38.80
CA ARG A 51 -15.10 11.89 39.82
C ARG A 51 -14.31 11.30 40.99
N GLY A 52 -13.39 10.38 40.69
CA GLY A 52 -12.42 9.88 41.66
C GLY A 52 -12.79 8.58 42.37
N ASN A 53 -13.57 7.68 41.75
CA ASN A 53 -14.00 6.42 42.39
C ASN A 53 -12.88 5.37 42.57
N ILE A 54 -11.78 5.46 41.80
CA ILE A 54 -10.65 4.52 41.89
C ILE A 54 -9.67 5.00 42.96
N VAL A 55 -9.52 4.23 44.03
CA VAL A 55 -8.76 4.66 45.23
C VAL A 55 -7.34 4.09 45.29
N CYS A 56 -7.10 2.95 44.67
CA CYS A 56 -5.80 2.31 44.58
C CYS A 56 -5.79 1.26 43.46
N GLY A 57 -4.62 0.73 43.14
CA GLY A 57 -4.49 -0.47 42.32
C GLY A 57 -3.34 -1.35 42.75
N THR A 58 -3.27 -2.55 42.18
CA THR A 58 -2.17 -3.49 42.43
C THR A 58 -1.39 -3.76 41.16
N ALA A 59 -0.08 -3.96 41.31
CA ALA A 59 0.82 -4.46 40.28
C ALA A 59 2.06 -5.08 40.98
N PRO A 60 2.22 -6.42 40.96
CA PRO A 60 3.34 -7.08 41.61
C PRO A 60 4.70 -6.53 41.17
N GLY A 61 5.56 -6.21 42.13
CA GLY A 61 6.91 -5.67 41.89
C GLY A 61 6.93 -4.18 41.53
N ARG A 62 5.83 -3.46 41.71
CA ARG A 62 5.68 -2.03 41.37
C ARG A 62 5.22 -1.16 42.55
N LEU A 63 5.38 -1.65 43.78
CA LEU A 63 5.10 -0.87 44.99
C LEU A 63 5.79 0.50 44.96
N GLY A 64 5.08 1.54 45.40
CA GLY A 64 5.58 2.92 45.46
C GLY A 64 5.46 3.68 44.13
N THR A 65 4.99 3.02 43.07
CA THR A 65 4.60 3.72 41.85
C THR A 65 3.21 4.33 41.97
N VAL A 66 2.91 5.30 41.11
CA VAL A 66 1.59 5.93 41.01
C VAL A 66 1.12 5.94 39.57
N MET A 67 -0.19 5.81 39.38
CA MET A 67 -0.83 6.08 38.10
C MET A 67 -1.28 7.53 38.04
N LYS A 68 -0.70 8.30 37.12
CA LYS A 68 -1.07 9.70 36.90
C LYS A 68 -2.44 9.81 36.25
N THR A 69 -3.28 10.70 36.77
CA THR A 69 -4.56 11.08 36.16
C THR A 69 -4.78 12.59 36.22
N PRO A 70 -5.69 13.16 35.39
CA PRO A 70 -5.98 14.60 35.41
C PRO A 70 -6.53 15.15 36.74
N ILE A 71 -7.06 14.29 37.62
CA ILE A 71 -7.73 14.70 38.87
C ILE A 71 -7.03 14.18 40.14
N GLY A 72 -5.82 13.63 39.99
CA GLY A 72 -5.04 13.09 41.10
C GLY A 72 -4.35 11.78 40.76
N ASP A 73 -3.24 11.51 41.45
CA ASP A 73 -2.49 10.27 41.29
C ASP A 73 -3.14 9.12 42.07
N ILE A 74 -3.19 7.92 41.47
CA ILE A 74 -3.70 6.71 42.11
C ILE A 74 -2.52 5.86 42.59
N PRO A 75 -2.43 5.51 43.89
CA PRO A 75 -1.32 4.73 44.42
C PRO A 75 -1.36 3.26 43.98
N VAL A 76 -0.18 2.67 43.80
CA VAL A 76 0.01 1.28 43.35
C VAL A 76 0.75 0.45 44.39
N TYR A 77 0.17 -0.71 44.72
CA TYR A 77 0.67 -1.68 45.70
C TYR A 77 1.03 -3.02 45.05
N ASN A 78 1.71 -3.93 45.74
CA ASN A 78 1.95 -5.27 45.18
C ASN A 78 0.69 -6.13 45.22
N ASN A 79 -0.13 -5.98 46.25
CA ASN A 79 -1.28 -6.84 46.56
C ASN A 79 -2.38 -6.06 47.33
N ILE A 80 -3.53 -6.69 47.55
CA ILE A 80 -4.70 -6.08 48.22
C ILE A 80 -4.40 -5.80 49.70
N ALA A 81 -3.68 -6.69 50.38
CA ALA A 81 -3.37 -6.56 51.81
C ALA A 81 -2.57 -5.28 52.09
N GLU A 82 -1.50 -5.03 51.32
CA GLU A 82 -0.70 -3.81 51.42
C GLU A 82 -1.53 -2.54 51.20
N ALA A 83 -2.48 -2.56 50.27
CA ALA A 83 -3.36 -1.42 50.03
C ALA A 83 -4.26 -1.12 51.24
N LEU A 84 -4.78 -2.15 51.90
CA LEU A 84 -5.59 -2.01 53.12
C LEU A 84 -4.78 -1.54 54.33
N GLU A 85 -3.56 -2.07 54.48
CA GLU A 85 -2.58 -1.67 55.51
C GLU A 85 -2.19 -0.20 55.36
N ALA A 86 -2.04 0.28 54.12
CA ALA A 86 -1.82 1.69 53.82
C ALA A 86 -3.06 2.59 54.05
N GLY A 87 -4.18 2.02 54.51
CA GLY A 87 -5.38 2.75 54.91
C GLY A 87 -6.44 2.91 53.82
N HIS A 88 -6.24 2.35 52.63
CA HIS A 88 -7.28 2.40 51.59
C HIS A 88 -8.48 1.52 51.96
N ARG A 89 -9.67 1.95 51.55
CA ARG A 89 -10.93 1.20 51.70
C ARG A 89 -11.67 1.20 50.38
N PHE A 90 -12.16 0.04 49.98
CA PHE A 90 -12.86 -0.18 48.73
C PHE A 90 -13.83 -1.34 48.83
N ASN A 91 -14.94 -1.25 48.12
CA ASN A 91 -16.01 -2.26 48.07
C ASN A 91 -16.13 -2.93 46.69
N VAL A 92 -15.36 -2.46 45.70
CA VAL A 92 -15.36 -2.98 44.34
C VAL A 92 -13.95 -3.35 43.91
N VAL A 93 -13.79 -4.51 43.30
CA VAL A 93 -12.53 -4.93 42.67
C VAL A 93 -12.71 -5.11 41.16
N VAL A 94 -11.81 -4.52 40.39
CA VAL A 94 -11.78 -4.60 38.92
C VAL A 94 -10.54 -5.39 38.50
N ILE A 95 -10.72 -6.43 37.70
CA ILE A 95 -9.66 -7.40 37.39
C ILE A 95 -9.19 -7.28 35.93
N TYR A 96 -7.92 -6.89 35.75
CA TYR A 96 -7.17 -6.91 34.48
C TYR A 96 -6.02 -7.94 34.52
N LEU A 97 -6.27 -9.13 35.06
CA LEU A 97 -5.27 -10.20 35.17
C LEU A 97 -5.30 -11.11 33.93
N PRO A 98 -4.19 -11.79 33.58
CA PRO A 98 -4.23 -12.84 32.57
C PRO A 98 -5.20 -13.96 32.98
N PRO A 99 -5.76 -14.75 32.04
CA PRO A 99 -6.79 -15.75 32.34
C PRO A 99 -6.44 -16.71 33.49
N SER A 100 -5.18 -17.13 33.57
CA SER A 100 -4.67 -18.03 34.62
C SER A 100 -4.62 -17.40 36.02
N GLY A 101 -4.63 -16.06 36.13
CA GLY A 101 -4.55 -15.33 37.39
C GLY A 101 -5.89 -14.84 37.93
N VAL A 102 -6.97 -14.89 37.13
CA VAL A 102 -8.27 -14.31 37.50
C VAL A 102 -8.84 -14.95 38.77
N ARG A 103 -8.85 -16.29 38.84
CA ARG A 103 -9.40 -17.01 40.00
C ARG A 103 -8.69 -16.62 41.29
N ASP A 104 -7.36 -16.55 41.25
CA ASP A 104 -6.55 -16.28 42.44
C ASP A 104 -6.70 -14.80 42.87
N GLY A 105 -6.84 -13.87 41.91
CA GLY A 105 -7.17 -12.47 42.21
C GLY A 105 -8.57 -12.28 42.83
N VAL A 106 -9.57 -13.04 42.37
CA VAL A 106 -10.90 -13.08 43.01
C VAL A 106 -10.79 -13.63 44.44
N LEU A 107 -10.06 -14.72 44.62
CA LEU A 107 -9.90 -15.36 45.92
C LEU A 107 -9.18 -14.44 46.92
N GLU A 108 -8.12 -13.76 46.49
CA GLU A 108 -7.42 -12.75 47.29
C GLU A 108 -8.39 -11.64 47.72
N ALA A 109 -9.13 -11.06 46.78
CA ALA A 109 -10.07 -9.99 47.08
C ALA A 109 -11.10 -10.38 48.16
N LEU A 110 -11.72 -11.55 48.01
CA LEU A 110 -12.75 -12.03 48.93
C LEU A 110 -12.21 -12.44 50.30
N ARG A 111 -11.00 -13.01 50.36
CA ARG A 111 -10.40 -13.46 51.63
C ARG A 111 -9.82 -12.31 52.45
N ILE A 112 -9.22 -11.32 51.78
CA ILE A 112 -8.46 -10.26 52.44
C ILE A 112 -9.34 -9.06 52.77
N ASN A 113 -10.33 -8.75 51.95
CA ASN A 113 -11.21 -7.61 52.16
C ASN A 113 -12.69 -8.05 52.31
N PRO A 114 -13.25 -8.05 53.53
CA PRO A 114 -14.65 -8.42 53.76
C PRO A 114 -15.65 -7.37 53.25
N ASP A 115 -15.20 -6.14 52.93
CA ASP A 115 -16.07 -5.05 52.47
C ASP A 115 -16.43 -5.15 50.98
N ILE A 116 -15.86 -6.12 50.26
CA ILE A 116 -16.13 -6.32 48.83
C ILE A 116 -17.57 -6.78 48.63
N ASN A 117 -18.30 -6.07 47.77
CA ASN A 117 -19.65 -6.45 47.35
C ASN A 117 -19.80 -6.63 45.83
N LYS A 118 -18.83 -6.14 45.03
CA LYS A 118 -18.80 -6.35 43.57
C LYS A 118 -17.40 -6.70 43.07
N ILE A 119 -17.34 -7.62 42.11
CA ILE A 119 -16.13 -7.88 41.33
C ILE A 119 -16.45 -7.82 39.84
N VAL A 120 -15.64 -7.09 39.06
CA VAL A 120 -15.79 -6.95 37.61
C VAL A 120 -14.56 -7.54 36.90
N ILE A 121 -14.79 -8.57 36.10
CA ILE A 121 -13.74 -9.33 35.40
C ILE A 121 -13.74 -8.96 33.92
N LEU A 122 -12.69 -8.27 33.46
CA LEU A 122 -12.58 -7.83 32.07
C LEU A 122 -11.95 -8.91 31.19
N THR A 123 -11.08 -9.73 31.79
CA THR A 123 -10.29 -10.78 31.12
C THR A 123 -11.14 -11.70 30.26
N GLU A 124 -10.73 -11.91 29.01
CA GLU A 124 -11.34 -12.88 28.09
C GLU A 124 -10.77 -14.29 28.31
N LYS A 125 -11.55 -15.34 27.98
CA LYS A 125 -11.10 -16.73 27.93
C LYS A 125 -10.71 -17.28 29.30
N VAL A 126 -11.47 -16.90 30.32
CA VAL A 126 -11.32 -17.50 31.65
C VAL A 126 -11.70 -18.98 31.55
N PRO A 127 -10.86 -19.92 32.04
CA PRO A 127 -11.17 -21.33 31.99
C PRO A 127 -12.53 -21.66 32.63
N VAL A 128 -13.31 -22.53 31.98
CA VAL A 128 -14.63 -22.97 32.45
C VAL A 128 -14.59 -23.50 33.90
N HIS A 129 -13.51 -24.22 34.23
CA HIS A 129 -13.23 -24.69 35.58
C HIS A 129 -13.14 -23.54 36.59
N ASP A 130 -12.35 -22.51 36.27
CA ASP A 130 -12.11 -21.39 37.16
C ASP A 130 -13.35 -20.49 37.28
N ALA A 131 -14.10 -20.30 36.19
CA ALA A 131 -15.38 -19.60 36.24
C ALA A 131 -16.37 -20.25 37.21
N ARG A 132 -16.46 -21.59 37.25
CA ARG A 132 -17.33 -22.29 38.21
C ARG A 132 -16.91 -22.04 39.66
N ILE A 133 -15.61 -22.04 39.93
CA ILE A 133 -15.06 -21.74 41.27
C ILE A 133 -15.36 -20.28 41.63
N ILE A 134 -15.10 -19.34 40.73
CA ILE A 134 -15.38 -17.91 40.93
C ILE A 134 -16.87 -17.69 41.28
N ARG A 135 -17.79 -18.32 40.54
CA ARG A 135 -19.22 -18.25 40.84
C ARG A 135 -19.52 -18.80 42.24
N SER A 136 -18.97 -19.96 42.59
CA SER A 136 -19.17 -20.55 43.92
C SER A 136 -18.63 -19.66 45.05
N LEU A 137 -17.49 -19.01 44.84
CA LEU A 137 -16.91 -18.08 45.80
C LEU A 137 -17.80 -16.84 45.99
N GLY A 138 -18.27 -16.23 44.90
CA GLY A 138 -19.18 -15.08 44.98
C GLY A 138 -20.46 -15.42 45.77
N GLN A 139 -21.01 -16.62 45.58
CA GLN A 139 -22.17 -17.09 46.34
C GLN A 139 -21.87 -17.30 47.84
N MET A 140 -20.71 -17.88 48.17
CA MET A 140 -20.29 -18.14 49.55
C MET A 140 -20.04 -16.85 50.34
N TYR A 141 -19.47 -15.83 49.69
CA TYR A 141 -19.10 -14.57 50.32
C TYR A 141 -20.18 -13.47 50.18
N GLY A 142 -21.28 -13.74 49.45
CA GLY A 142 -22.31 -12.74 49.21
C GLY A 142 -21.83 -11.58 48.34
N VAL A 143 -21.14 -11.88 47.24
CA VAL A 143 -20.56 -10.89 46.31
C VAL A 143 -21.06 -11.10 44.89
N ASP A 144 -21.51 -10.02 44.25
CA ASP A 144 -21.92 -10.05 42.85
C ASP A 144 -20.71 -10.03 41.92
N ILE A 145 -20.70 -10.94 40.95
CA ILE A 145 -19.62 -11.09 39.97
C ILE A 145 -20.11 -10.72 38.58
N PHE A 146 -19.38 -9.86 37.88
CA PHE A 146 -19.65 -9.41 36.51
C PHE A 146 -18.54 -9.85 35.56
N GLY A 147 -18.88 -10.12 34.30
CA GLY A 147 -17.98 -10.74 33.33
C GLY A 147 -17.97 -12.27 33.45
N ALA A 148 -16.91 -12.97 33.05
CA ALA A 148 -15.69 -12.48 32.40
C ALA A 148 -15.93 -11.93 30.98
N ASN A 149 -14.89 -11.48 30.28
CA ASN A 149 -14.99 -10.99 28.89
C ASN A 149 -15.99 -9.84 28.73
N CYS A 150 -15.92 -8.82 29.57
CA CYS A 150 -16.83 -7.69 29.52
C CYS A 150 -16.08 -6.36 29.42
N LEU A 151 -16.79 -5.27 29.11
CA LEU A 151 -16.30 -3.90 29.28
C LEU A 151 -16.79 -3.25 30.58
N GLY A 152 -17.41 -4.03 31.48
CA GLY A 152 -17.89 -3.55 32.78
C GLY A 152 -19.27 -2.91 32.73
N ILE A 153 -19.46 -1.89 33.58
CA ILE A 153 -20.76 -1.32 33.93
C ILE A 153 -20.66 0.21 33.98
N ALA A 154 -21.70 0.90 33.54
CA ALA A 154 -21.82 2.34 33.70
C ALA A 154 -23.24 2.78 34.08
N ASP A 155 -23.34 3.86 34.86
CA ASP A 155 -24.58 4.59 35.13
C ASP A 155 -24.42 6.03 34.64
N ALA A 156 -25.25 6.42 33.66
CA ALA A 156 -25.14 7.72 32.99
C ALA A 156 -25.61 8.88 33.88
N HIS A 157 -26.63 8.66 34.73
CA HIS A 157 -27.16 9.69 35.64
C HIS A 157 -26.16 10.04 36.74
N ASN A 158 -25.57 9.02 37.35
CA ASN A 158 -24.56 9.17 38.39
C ASN A 158 -23.20 9.59 37.81
N ARG A 159 -22.99 9.40 36.50
CA ARG A 159 -21.72 9.50 35.79
C ARG A 159 -20.68 8.61 36.44
N VAL A 160 -20.97 7.33 36.54
CA VAL A 160 -20.06 6.34 37.13
C VAL A 160 -19.77 5.28 36.08
N ARG A 161 -18.48 4.94 35.93
CA ARG A 161 -17.99 3.87 35.06
C ARG A 161 -17.05 2.97 35.85
N ILE A 162 -17.35 1.67 35.86
CA ILE A 162 -16.60 0.64 36.58
C ILE A 162 -16.16 -0.43 35.56
N GLY A 163 -14.87 -0.75 35.54
CA GLY A 163 -14.31 -1.77 34.66
C GLY A 163 -13.65 -1.20 33.40
N GLY A 164 -14.16 -1.60 32.24
CA GLY A 164 -13.58 -1.41 30.91
C GLY A 164 -13.97 -0.09 30.24
N ALA A 165 -13.65 0.00 28.95
CA ALA A 165 -13.77 1.22 28.14
C ALA A 165 -15.21 1.50 27.65
N LEU A 166 -16.25 1.28 28.48
CA LEU A 166 -17.61 1.70 28.12
C LEU A 166 -17.64 3.20 27.84
N GLY A 167 -18.20 3.57 26.68
CA GLY A 167 -18.22 4.94 26.18
C GLY A 167 -16.89 5.48 25.64
N GLY A 168 -15.86 4.64 25.49
CA GLY A 168 -14.57 5.02 24.92
C GLY A 168 -13.77 6.00 25.77
N ASN A 169 -13.02 6.88 25.10
CA ASN A 169 -12.18 7.90 25.75
C ASN A 169 -12.97 9.14 26.20
N SER A 170 -14.19 9.32 25.67
CA SER A 170 -15.11 10.41 26.01
C SER A 170 -16.48 9.86 26.42
N PRO A 171 -16.62 9.23 27.61
CA PRO A 171 -17.84 8.49 27.95
C PRO A 171 -19.12 9.34 27.95
N ALA A 172 -19.00 10.65 28.21
CA ALA A 172 -20.12 11.58 28.19
C ALA A 172 -20.78 11.77 26.82
N GLU A 173 -20.11 11.39 25.72
CA GLU A 173 -20.68 11.50 24.36
C GLU A 173 -21.70 10.41 24.07
N SER A 174 -21.55 9.23 24.67
CA SER A 174 -22.40 8.05 24.43
C SER A 174 -23.28 7.68 25.62
N LEU A 175 -22.79 7.87 26.86
CA LEU A 175 -23.53 7.62 28.10
C LEU A 175 -24.36 8.85 28.48
N LEU A 176 -25.32 9.20 27.62
CA LEU A 176 -26.26 10.29 27.86
C LEU A 176 -27.33 9.84 28.87
N PRO A 177 -27.61 10.61 29.94
CA PRO A 177 -28.69 10.28 30.88
C PRO A 177 -30.04 10.23 30.17
N GLY A 178 -30.80 9.15 30.37
CA GLY A 178 -32.14 8.95 29.85
C GLY A 178 -32.87 7.80 30.53
N SER A 179 -33.75 7.12 29.80
CA SER A 179 -34.68 6.11 30.37
C SER A 179 -34.42 4.67 29.94
N VAL A 180 -33.41 4.39 29.10
CA VAL A 180 -33.13 3.06 28.55
C VAL A 180 -32.06 2.30 29.34
N ALA A 181 -32.34 1.10 29.82
CA ALA A 181 -31.32 0.20 30.36
C ALA A 181 -30.73 -0.68 29.23
N ILE A 182 -29.41 -0.80 29.14
CA ILE A 182 -28.76 -1.65 28.13
C ILE A 182 -28.11 -2.86 28.80
N PHE A 183 -28.52 -4.06 28.40
CA PHE A 183 -27.83 -5.31 28.68
C PHE A 183 -27.25 -5.89 27.39
N SER A 184 -25.94 -6.13 27.34
CA SER A 184 -25.29 -6.62 26.13
C SER A 184 -24.24 -7.68 26.43
N ASN A 185 -24.32 -8.78 25.69
CA ASN A 185 -23.29 -9.82 25.68
C ASN A 185 -21.97 -9.35 25.03
N SER A 186 -21.99 -8.25 24.26
CA SER A 186 -20.80 -7.67 23.62
C SER A 186 -20.49 -6.29 24.19
N GLY A 187 -19.26 -6.10 24.65
CA GLY A 187 -18.82 -4.83 25.22
C GLY A 187 -18.90 -3.65 24.24
N ASN A 188 -18.40 -3.81 23.02
CA ASN A 188 -18.42 -2.73 22.02
C ASN A 188 -19.86 -2.35 21.67
N PHE A 189 -20.75 -3.33 21.46
CA PHE A 189 -22.14 -3.06 21.12
C PHE A 189 -22.92 -2.40 22.26
N THR A 190 -22.51 -2.55 23.52
CA THR A 190 -23.08 -1.74 24.62
C THR A 190 -22.98 -0.25 24.32
N THR A 191 -21.82 0.21 23.87
CA THR A 191 -21.56 1.64 23.57
C THR A 191 -22.20 2.04 22.23
N THR A 192 -22.08 1.21 21.20
CA THR A 192 -22.69 1.49 19.88
C THR A 192 -24.20 1.63 19.97
N ILE A 193 -24.88 0.78 20.76
CA ILE A 193 -26.31 0.85 20.97
C ILE A 193 -26.70 2.19 21.63
N ALA A 194 -25.96 2.63 22.66
CA ALA A 194 -26.21 3.92 23.31
C ALA A 194 -26.11 5.09 22.30
N VAL A 195 -25.10 5.08 21.43
CA VAL A 195 -24.94 6.08 20.36
C VAL A 195 -26.09 6.03 19.36
N TYR A 196 -26.53 4.83 18.96
CA TYR A 196 -27.63 4.68 18.01
C TYR A 196 -28.96 5.18 18.60
N LEU A 197 -29.24 4.85 19.85
CA LEU A 197 -30.42 5.32 20.58
C LEU A 197 -30.46 6.85 20.69
N ALA A 198 -29.31 7.50 20.87
CA ALA A 198 -29.21 8.96 20.89
C ALA A 198 -29.67 9.60 19.56
N THR A 199 -29.52 8.92 18.43
CA THR A 199 -30.03 9.38 17.11
C THR A 199 -31.55 9.38 17.01
N ALA A 200 -32.25 8.73 17.94
CA ALA A 200 -33.71 8.78 18.07
C ALA A 200 -34.18 9.52 19.34
N GLY A 201 -33.27 10.16 20.08
CA GLY A 201 -33.61 10.94 21.27
C GLY A 201 -33.67 10.17 22.58
N TRP A 202 -33.13 8.94 22.62
CA TRP A 202 -33.14 8.10 23.82
C TRP A 202 -31.76 8.06 24.49
N GLY A 203 -31.73 8.35 25.78
CA GLY A 203 -30.55 8.21 26.63
C GLY A 203 -30.61 6.91 27.45
N THR A 204 -29.51 6.63 28.13
CA THR A 204 -29.36 5.43 28.95
C THR A 204 -29.51 5.72 30.44
N THR A 205 -30.05 4.76 31.20
CA THR A 205 -29.91 4.73 32.67
C THR A 205 -28.59 4.06 33.03
N VAL A 206 -28.53 2.76 32.78
CA VAL A 206 -27.36 1.91 32.98
C VAL A 206 -26.98 1.20 31.69
N SER A 207 -25.69 0.92 31.56
CA SER A 207 -25.11 0.14 30.46
C SER A 207 -24.26 -0.96 31.06
N ILE A 208 -24.68 -2.22 30.89
CA ILE A 208 -23.95 -3.39 31.35
C ILE A 208 -23.48 -4.22 30.15
N SER A 209 -22.17 -4.42 30.11
CA SER A 209 -21.56 -5.50 29.34
C SER A 209 -21.55 -6.75 30.23
N SER A 210 -22.38 -7.74 29.92
CA SER A 210 -22.38 -9.02 30.65
C SER A 210 -21.15 -9.87 30.29
N GLY A 211 -20.71 -9.74 29.05
CA GLY A 211 -19.66 -10.55 28.45
C GLY A 211 -20.14 -11.88 27.90
N LYS A 212 -19.31 -12.56 27.09
CA LYS A 212 -19.70 -13.79 26.39
C LYS A 212 -18.67 -14.92 26.48
N ASP A 213 -18.10 -15.10 27.65
CA ASP A 213 -17.50 -16.39 28.01
C ASP A 213 -18.58 -17.46 28.23
N VAL A 214 -18.17 -18.72 28.36
CA VAL A 214 -19.09 -19.88 28.45
C VAL A 214 -20.09 -19.72 29.61
N TYR A 215 -19.65 -19.14 30.73
CA TYR A 215 -20.50 -18.80 31.87
C TYR A 215 -20.60 -17.28 32.02
N ILE A 216 -21.82 -16.76 31.99
CA ILE A 216 -22.12 -15.37 32.32
C ILE A 216 -22.41 -15.29 33.82
N HIS A 217 -21.61 -14.54 34.59
CA HIS A 217 -21.77 -14.46 36.04
C HIS A 217 -22.98 -13.61 36.45
N TYR A 218 -23.17 -12.45 35.84
CA TYR A 218 -24.37 -11.63 36.02
C TYR A 218 -25.19 -11.70 34.74
N SER A 219 -26.13 -12.63 34.71
CA SER A 219 -26.87 -13.03 33.52
C SER A 219 -28.12 -12.17 33.29
N ALA A 220 -28.84 -12.49 32.22
CA ALA A 220 -30.08 -11.83 31.86
C ALA A 220 -31.15 -11.94 32.95
N ALA A 221 -31.16 -13.01 33.76
CA ALA A 221 -32.12 -13.19 34.84
C ALA A 221 -31.88 -12.21 35.99
N GLU A 222 -30.63 -12.07 36.47
CA GLU A 222 -30.29 -11.08 37.50
C GLU A 222 -30.57 -9.65 37.02
N PHE A 223 -30.20 -9.34 35.76
CA PHE A 223 -30.48 -8.04 35.16
C PHE A 223 -31.98 -7.74 35.09
N THR A 224 -32.80 -8.70 34.65
CA THR A 224 -34.25 -8.52 34.50
C THR A 224 -34.92 -8.27 35.85
N HIS A 225 -34.52 -9.00 36.89
CA HIS A 225 -34.98 -8.76 38.24
C HIS A 225 -34.66 -7.33 38.71
N ALA A 226 -33.41 -6.90 38.59
CA ALA A 226 -32.99 -5.54 38.95
C ALA A 226 -33.69 -4.47 38.10
N PHE A 227 -33.97 -4.76 36.82
CA PHE A 227 -34.66 -3.87 35.88
C PHE A 227 -36.11 -3.62 36.28
N HIS A 228 -36.84 -4.64 36.74
CA HIS A 228 -38.21 -4.46 37.23
C HIS A 228 -38.26 -3.49 38.41
N ASN A 229 -37.24 -3.53 39.27
CA ASN A 229 -37.15 -2.71 40.47
C ASN A 229 -36.54 -1.31 40.26
N ASP A 230 -36.00 -0.98 39.08
CA ASP A 230 -35.46 0.37 38.81
C ASP A 230 -36.52 1.30 38.21
N TYR A 231 -36.94 2.31 38.97
CA TYR A 231 -37.95 3.28 38.53
C TYR A 231 -37.43 4.21 37.42
N ARG A 232 -36.11 4.40 37.29
CA ARG A 232 -35.49 5.26 36.29
C ARG A 232 -35.57 4.64 34.89
N SER A 233 -35.46 3.31 34.83
CA SER A 233 -35.49 2.55 33.58
C SER A 233 -36.94 2.27 33.15
N LYS A 234 -37.34 2.81 32.00
CA LYS A 234 -38.69 2.62 31.42
C LYS A 234 -38.74 1.49 30.39
N VAL A 235 -37.59 1.16 29.79
CA VAL A 235 -37.45 0.14 28.75
C VAL A 235 -36.02 -0.40 28.80
N ALA A 236 -35.83 -1.66 28.41
CA ALA A 236 -34.50 -2.24 28.24
C ALA A 236 -34.20 -2.58 26.78
N VAL A 237 -32.94 -2.44 26.38
CA VAL A 237 -32.40 -3.09 25.18
C VAL A 237 -31.54 -4.27 25.62
N MET A 238 -31.85 -5.46 25.11
CA MET A 238 -31.10 -6.68 25.36
C MET A 238 -30.40 -7.14 24.07
N TYR A 239 -29.09 -6.98 23.99
CA TYR A 239 -28.28 -7.49 22.88
C TYR A 239 -27.77 -8.90 23.19
N ILE A 240 -28.31 -9.87 22.45
CA ILE A 240 -28.20 -11.29 22.74
C ILE A 240 -27.49 -12.03 21.61
N GLU A 241 -26.53 -12.86 22.01
CA GLU A 241 -25.78 -13.76 21.13
C GLU A 241 -26.19 -15.23 21.38
N PRO A 242 -26.04 -16.13 20.38
CA PRO A 242 -26.28 -17.56 20.54
C PRO A 242 -25.40 -18.20 21.64
N GLY A 243 -25.87 -19.33 22.17
CA GLY A 243 -25.22 -20.07 23.26
C GLY A 243 -25.83 -19.79 24.64
N GLY A 244 -26.16 -20.83 25.40
CA GLY A 244 -26.75 -20.78 26.75
C GLY A 244 -28.27 -20.53 26.76
N TYR A 245 -28.90 -20.72 27.92
CA TYR A 245 -30.37 -20.63 28.11
C TYR A 245 -30.83 -19.49 29.02
N TYR A 246 -29.95 -18.51 29.27
CA TYR A 246 -30.17 -17.41 30.22
C TYR A 246 -31.46 -16.62 29.95
N GLU A 247 -31.88 -16.53 28.69
CA GLU A 247 -33.03 -15.73 28.25
C GLU A 247 -34.34 -16.55 28.12
N LYS A 248 -34.26 -17.88 28.26
CA LYS A 248 -35.37 -18.78 27.89
C LYS A 248 -36.62 -18.56 28.75
N ASN A 249 -36.45 -18.45 30.07
CA ASN A 249 -37.55 -18.39 31.04
C ASN A 249 -37.74 -16.98 31.63
N LEU A 250 -37.28 -15.94 30.94
CA LEU A 250 -37.47 -14.57 31.41
C LEU A 250 -38.93 -14.13 31.29
N GLU A 251 -39.42 -13.42 32.30
CA GLU A 251 -40.68 -12.71 32.26
C GLU A 251 -40.40 -11.20 32.36
N PHE A 252 -41.15 -10.39 31.61
CA PHE A 252 -40.93 -8.96 31.54
C PHE A 252 -42.15 -8.19 32.02
N GLU A 253 -41.97 -7.37 33.06
CA GLU A 253 -42.99 -6.44 33.59
C GLU A 253 -42.93 -5.08 32.91
N LYS A 254 -41.81 -4.77 32.26
CA LYS A 254 -41.55 -3.53 31.51
C LYS A 254 -41.15 -3.85 30.08
N PRO A 255 -41.33 -2.92 29.13
CA PRO A 255 -41.00 -3.14 27.73
C PRO A 255 -39.53 -3.51 27.50
N VAL A 256 -39.26 -4.41 26.55
CA VAL A 256 -37.91 -4.82 26.14
C VAL A 256 -37.77 -4.83 24.62
N ILE A 257 -36.64 -4.35 24.11
CA ILE A 257 -36.23 -4.55 22.72
C ILE A 257 -35.06 -5.52 22.67
N ALA A 258 -35.35 -6.72 22.18
CA ALA A 258 -34.35 -7.78 22.05
C ALA A 258 -33.66 -7.68 20.69
N CYS A 259 -32.35 -7.45 20.67
CA CYS A 259 -31.53 -7.55 19.48
C CYS A 259 -30.80 -8.90 19.48
N VAL A 260 -31.29 -9.85 18.68
CA VAL A 260 -30.70 -11.19 18.60
C VAL A 260 -29.87 -11.28 17.32
N VAL A 261 -28.56 -11.48 17.47
CA VAL A 261 -27.61 -11.53 16.35
C VAL A 261 -27.02 -12.92 16.15
N GLY A 262 -26.24 -13.10 15.08
CA GLY A 262 -25.41 -14.29 14.91
C GLY A 262 -26.07 -15.46 14.19
N ARG A 263 -27.17 -15.24 13.43
CA ARG A 263 -27.77 -16.27 12.55
C ARG A 263 -26.74 -16.94 11.63
N TRP A 264 -25.76 -16.19 11.14
CA TRP A 264 -24.69 -16.68 10.27
C TRP A 264 -23.80 -17.74 10.93
N LYS A 265 -23.69 -17.76 12.27
CA LYS A 265 -22.92 -18.77 13.01
C LYS A 265 -23.47 -20.19 12.81
N ALA A 266 -24.75 -20.35 12.48
CA ALA A 266 -25.34 -21.64 12.15
C ALA A 266 -24.77 -22.27 10.86
N LYS A 267 -24.05 -21.50 10.03
CA LYS A 267 -23.42 -21.97 8.78
C LYS A 267 -21.93 -22.28 8.92
N LEU A 268 -21.37 -22.15 10.12
CA LEU A 268 -19.94 -22.35 10.36
C LEU A 268 -19.66 -23.71 11.00
N THR A 269 -18.55 -24.33 10.58
CA THR A 269 -17.97 -25.54 11.18
C THR A 269 -16.87 -25.24 12.20
N ARG A 270 -16.50 -23.97 12.39
CA ARG A 270 -15.47 -23.49 13.34
C ARG A 270 -16.02 -22.40 14.25
N ALA A 271 -15.58 -22.38 15.51
CA ALA A 271 -15.94 -21.33 16.46
C ALA A 271 -15.36 -19.97 16.05
N CYS A 272 -16.18 -18.92 16.05
CA CYS A 272 -15.75 -17.54 15.80
C CYS A 272 -15.85 -16.69 17.08
N GLY A 273 -14.73 -16.06 17.44
CA GLY A 273 -14.64 -15.03 18.48
C GLY A 273 -14.90 -15.55 19.90
N HIS A 274 -15.98 -15.06 20.51
CA HIS A 274 -16.31 -15.28 21.91
C HIS A 274 -16.40 -16.78 22.27
N ALA A 275 -15.68 -17.17 23.33
CA ALA A 275 -15.51 -18.56 23.78
C ALA A 275 -16.82 -19.30 24.15
N GLY A 276 -17.97 -18.62 24.24
CA GLY A 276 -19.28 -19.21 24.54
C GLY A 276 -20.21 -19.50 23.35
N ALA A 277 -19.81 -19.25 22.10
CA ALA A 277 -20.68 -19.39 20.93
C ALA A 277 -20.67 -20.79 20.28
N ILE A 278 -20.68 -21.87 21.08
CA ILE A 278 -20.94 -23.22 20.56
C ILE A 278 -22.46 -23.44 20.62
N SER A 279 -23.13 -23.31 19.47
CA SER A 279 -24.54 -23.70 19.35
C SER A 279 -24.59 -25.20 19.08
N GLY A 280 -25.28 -25.96 19.95
CA GLY A 280 -25.37 -27.42 19.83
C GLY A 280 -26.60 -28.07 20.45
N SER A 281 -27.42 -27.33 21.21
CA SER A 281 -28.48 -27.92 22.04
C SER A 281 -29.85 -27.20 21.96
N GLY A 282 -30.07 -26.34 20.96
CA GLY A 282 -31.35 -25.63 20.77
C GLY A 282 -31.39 -24.20 21.33
N ASP A 283 -30.21 -23.58 21.47
CA ASP A 283 -29.96 -22.22 21.96
C ASP A 283 -29.38 -21.30 20.87
N SER A 284 -29.72 -21.60 19.60
CA SER A 284 -29.32 -20.82 18.44
C SER A 284 -29.93 -19.41 18.45
N ALA A 285 -29.42 -18.52 17.60
CA ALA A 285 -30.00 -17.19 17.41
C ALA A 285 -31.50 -17.28 17.07
N ALA A 286 -31.88 -18.18 16.15
CA ALA A 286 -33.27 -18.39 15.77
C ALA A 286 -34.15 -18.92 16.93
N ALA A 287 -33.60 -19.79 17.79
CA ALA A 287 -34.32 -20.26 18.97
C ALA A 287 -34.56 -19.11 19.97
N LYS A 288 -33.53 -18.30 20.23
CA LYS A 288 -33.64 -17.12 21.11
C LYS A 288 -34.60 -16.07 20.55
N GLU A 289 -34.58 -15.82 19.23
CA GLU A 289 -35.57 -14.97 18.55
C GLU A 289 -36.98 -15.45 18.85
N LYS A 290 -37.26 -16.76 18.68
CA LYS A 290 -38.56 -17.35 18.99
C LYS A 290 -38.94 -17.17 20.47
N TRP A 291 -38.01 -17.38 21.40
CA TRP A 291 -38.27 -17.18 22.83
C TRP A 291 -38.69 -15.74 23.16
N PHE A 292 -38.09 -14.73 22.51
CA PHE A 292 -38.50 -13.34 22.71
C PHE A 292 -39.81 -13.00 21.99
N MET A 293 -40.00 -13.51 20.76
CA MET A 293 -41.26 -13.32 20.02
C MET A 293 -42.47 -13.86 20.79
N GLU A 294 -42.34 -15.05 21.39
CA GLU A 294 -43.37 -15.63 22.27
C GLU A 294 -43.65 -14.74 23.51
N LYS A 295 -42.61 -14.22 24.17
CA LYS A 295 -42.76 -13.32 25.34
C LYS A 295 -43.47 -12.00 24.97
N PHE A 296 -43.18 -11.48 23.78
CA PHE A 296 -43.74 -10.21 23.31
C PHE A 296 -45.10 -10.36 22.61
N GLY A 297 -45.49 -11.60 22.26
CA GLY A 297 -46.73 -11.88 21.53
C GLY A 297 -46.69 -11.40 20.08
N VAL A 298 -45.54 -11.55 19.41
CA VAL A 298 -45.35 -11.22 17.99
C VAL A 298 -45.02 -12.48 17.19
N ASP A 299 -45.32 -12.47 15.90
CA ASP A 299 -45.09 -13.58 14.96
C ASP A 299 -43.92 -13.35 13.99
N ALA A 300 -43.35 -12.14 13.98
CA ALA A 300 -42.23 -11.77 13.13
C ALA A 300 -41.26 -10.80 13.82
N ILE A 301 -40.05 -10.71 13.26
CA ILE A 301 -39.03 -9.72 13.65
C ILE A 301 -39.36 -8.33 13.10
N PHE A 302 -38.96 -7.30 13.83
CA PHE A 302 -39.07 -5.91 13.42
C PHE A 302 -38.02 -5.57 12.35
N THR A 303 -38.48 -4.98 11.26
CA THR A 303 -37.64 -4.26 10.27
C THR A 303 -38.23 -2.88 10.00
N PRO A 304 -37.44 -1.92 9.46
CA PRO A 304 -37.97 -0.61 9.07
C PRO A 304 -39.17 -0.72 8.11
N ASP A 305 -39.13 -1.67 7.18
CA ASP A 305 -40.21 -1.90 6.20
C ASP A 305 -41.39 -2.71 6.78
N ASN A 306 -41.17 -3.47 7.85
CA ASN A 306 -42.19 -4.28 8.54
C ASN A 306 -42.07 -4.15 10.07
N PRO A 307 -42.60 -3.07 10.67
CA PRO A 307 -42.35 -2.68 12.06
C PRO A 307 -43.21 -3.46 13.08
N VAL A 308 -43.04 -4.77 13.17
CA VAL A 308 -43.81 -5.66 14.07
C VAL A 308 -43.38 -5.47 15.54
N CYS A 309 -44.28 -5.03 16.41
CA CYS A 309 -44.04 -4.83 17.85
C CYS A 309 -45.33 -4.79 18.67
N THR A 310 -45.23 -4.90 20.00
CA THR A 310 -46.32 -4.68 20.96
C THR A 310 -45.88 -3.74 22.10
N LYS A 311 -46.79 -3.41 23.04
CA LYS A 311 -46.41 -2.70 24.28
C LYS A 311 -45.33 -3.44 25.08
N LYS A 312 -45.26 -4.78 24.96
CA LYS A 312 -44.27 -5.59 25.67
C LYS A 312 -42.87 -5.50 25.05
N GLY A 313 -42.76 -5.25 23.74
CA GLY A 313 -41.46 -5.24 23.09
C GLY A 313 -41.45 -5.49 21.59
N ALA A 314 -40.22 -5.64 21.07
CA ALA A 314 -39.92 -6.00 19.69
C ALA A 314 -38.65 -6.85 19.61
N VAL A 315 -38.54 -7.69 18.58
CA VAL A 315 -37.32 -8.45 18.27
C VAL A 315 -36.68 -7.87 17.01
N VAL A 316 -35.42 -7.44 17.10
CA VAL A 316 -34.61 -7.00 15.94
C VAL A 316 -33.42 -7.94 15.76
N VAL A 317 -32.87 -7.98 14.55
CA VAL A 317 -31.66 -8.77 14.23
C VAL A 317 -30.48 -7.91 13.76
N ASN A 318 -30.68 -6.59 13.72
CA ASN A 318 -29.70 -5.60 13.34
C ASN A 318 -29.79 -4.42 14.31
N ILE A 319 -28.66 -4.05 14.92
CA ILE A 319 -28.59 -2.93 15.87
C ILE A 319 -29.03 -1.61 15.24
N ALA A 320 -28.87 -1.41 13.93
CA ALA A 320 -29.30 -0.21 13.22
C ALA A 320 -30.83 -0.03 13.25
N HIS A 321 -31.60 -1.09 13.52
CA HIS A 321 -33.06 -1.03 13.64
C HIS A 321 -33.53 -0.66 15.06
N LEU A 322 -32.65 -0.71 16.06
CA LEU A 322 -32.99 -0.41 17.46
C LEU A 322 -33.64 0.97 17.64
N PRO A 323 -33.17 2.07 17.01
CA PRO A 323 -33.78 3.39 17.22
C PRO A 323 -35.24 3.43 16.74
N LEU A 324 -35.54 2.80 15.61
CA LEU A 324 -36.90 2.73 15.06
C LEU A 324 -37.82 1.81 15.88
N ALA A 325 -37.32 0.65 16.28
CA ALA A 325 -38.04 -0.26 17.15
C ALA A 325 -38.35 0.39 18.51
N MET A 326 -37.38 1.13 19.07
CA MET A 326 -37.54 1.90 20.31
C MET A 326 -38.67 2.90 20.20
N ASN A 327 -38.65 3.74 19.16
CA ASN A 327 -39.73 4.69 18.92
C ASN A 327 -41.10 4.01 18.79
N ALA A 328 -41.18 2.88 18.08
CA ALA A 328 -42.43 2.15 17.88
C ALA A 328 -42.99 1.60 19.21
N VAL A 329 -42.17 0.88 19.99
CA VAL A 329 -42.58 0.30 21.29
C VAL A 329 -42.93 1.39 22.30
N MET A 330 -42.12 2.45 22.38
CA MET A 330 -42.33 3.51 23.37
C MET A 330 -43.55 4.37 23.04
N LYS A 331 -43.85 4.56 21.76
CA LYS A 331 -45.10 5.20 21.32
C LYS A 331 -46.34 4.43 21.79
N LEU A 332 -46.32 3.09 21.72
CA LEU A 332 -47.42 2.25 22.23
C LEU A 332 -47.58 2.31 23.76
N ASN A 333 -46.50 2.65 24.47
CA ASN A 333 -46.48 2.85 25.92
C ASN A 333 -46.68 4.31 26.33
N GLU A 334 -46.98 5.21 25.38
CA GLU A 334 -47.22 6.64 25.63
C GLU A 334 -46.01 7.36 26.27
N VAL A 335 -44.80 6.88 26.01
CA VAL A 335 -43.55 7.49 26.50
C VAL A 335 -42.87 8.26 25.37
N ARG A 336 -42.51 9.52 25.63
CA ARG A 336 -41.78 10.38 24.69
C ARG A 336 -40.26 10.19 24.82
N PRO A 337 -39.48 10.44 23.76
CA PRO A 337 -38.01 10.45 23.83
C PRO A 337 -37.49 11.38 24.93
N ASP A 338 -36.35 11.02 25.52
CA ASP A 338 -35.72 11.75 26.63
C ASP A 338 -35.22 13.14 26.21
N PHE A 339 -34.81 13.29 24.94
CA PHE A 339 -34.31 14.53 24.37
C PHE A 339 -34.51 14.58 22.84
N ASN A 340 -34.21 15.72 22.22
CA ASN A 340 -34.23 15.85 20.76
C ASN A 340 -33.18 14.95 20.10
N PRO A 341 -33.53 14.20 19.03
CA PRO A 341 -32.60 13.37 18.26
C PRO A 341 -31.25 14.05 17.98
N LYS A 342 -30.14 13.33 18.21
CA LYS A 342 -28.78 13.82 17.93
C LYS A 342 -28.17 13.06 16.76
N GLY A 343 -27.92 13.75 15.65
CA GLY A 343 -27.31 13.14 14.46
C GLY A 343 -28.24 12.16 13.73
N ASN A 344 -27.65 11.27 12.93
CA ASN A 344 -28.35 10.23 12.18
C ASN A 344 -27.37 9.09 11.84
N LEU A 345 -27.88 7.96 11.36
CA LEU A 345 -27.08 6.80 10.93
C LEU A 345 -26.71 6.84 9.44
N SER A 346 -26.82 8.00 8.77
CA SER A 346 -26.45 8.13 7.35
C SER A 346 -24.93 8.07 7.18
N LEU A 347 -24.44 7.46 6.10
CA LEU A 347 -23.03 7.51 5.73
C LEU A 347 -22.62 8.97 5.44
N LYS A 348 -21.54 9.43 6.07
CA LYS A 348 -21.01 10.79 5.94
C LYS A 348 -19.55 10.74 5.49
N CYS A 349 -19.33 10.67 4.19
CA CYS A 349 -17.98 10.61 3.63
C CYS A 349 -17.29 11.96 3.76
N TRP A 350 -16.14 12.04 4.44
CA TRP A 350 -15.31 13.26 4.50
C TRP A 350 -14.32 13.36 3.34
N PHE A 351 -14.13 12.27 2.60
CA PHE A 351 -13.22 12.19 1.47
C PHE A 351 -13.89 11.42 0.34
N SER A 352 -13.60 11.81 -0.90
CA SER A 352 -13.84 11.02 -2.11
C SER A 352 -12.58 11.07 -2.95
N ASN A 353 -12.21 9.93 -3.53
CA ASN A 353 -11.12 9.83 -4.49
C ASN A 353 -11.48 8.75 -5.50
N THR A 354 -11.90 9.18 -6.69
CA THR A 354 -12.25 8.27 -7.78
C THR A 354 -11.03 7.77 -8.54
N GLN A 355 -9.82 8.19 -8.16
CA GLN A 355 -8.56 7.90 -8.85
C GLN A 355 -8.56 8.27 -10.33
N GLY A 356 -9.35 9.27 -10.72
CA GLY A 356 -9.52 9.70 -12.11
C GLY A 356 -10.55 8.89 -12.91
N ILE A 357 -11.28 7.98 -12.26
CA ILE A 357 -12.42 7.27 -12.85
C ILE A 357 -13.64 8.19 -12.76
N ASP A 358 -14.37 8.33 -13.86
CA ASP A 358 -15.65 9.04 -13.86
C ASP A 358 -16.74 8.10 -13.36
N LEU A 359 -17.30 8.38 -12.17
CA LEU A 359 -18.29 7.53 -11.52
C LEU A 359 -19.70 8.09 -11.75
N PRO A 360 -20.71 7.23 -12.03
CA PRO A 360 -22.10 7.65 -12.02
C PRO A 360 -22.50 8.28 -10.68
N LYS A 361 -23.34 9.34 -10.70
CA LYS A 361 -23.73 10.10 -9.49
C LYS A 361 -24.30 9.25 -8.33
N HIS A 362 -24.89 8.09 -8.61
CA HIS A 362 -25.41 7.19 -7.57
C HIS A 362 -24.33 6.33 -6.89
N LEU A 363 -23.13 6.27 -7.47
CA LEU A 363 -21.93 5.59 -6.95
C LEU A 363 -20.87 6.56 -6.43
N ASP A 364 -20.99 7.87 -6.71
CA ASP A 364 -20.13 8.91 -6.16
C ASP A 364 -20.78 9.51 -4.90
N PRO A 365 -20.42 9.03 -3.70
CA PRO A 365 -21.03 9.54 -2.47
C PRO A 365 -20.64 11.00 -2.26
N PRO A 366 -21.60 11.88 -1.89
CA PRO A 366 -21.28 13.28 -1.65
C PRO A 366 -20.29 13.41 -0.49
N VAL A 367 -19.21 14.15 -0.72
CA VAL A 367 -18.30 14.56 0.34
C VAL A 367 -18.99 15.62 1.19
N VAL A 368 -19.09 15.37 2.49
CA VAL A 368 -19.64 16.31 3.46
C VAL A 368 -18.53 16.92 4.30
N LYS A 369 -18.76 18.13 4.79
CA LYS A 369 -17.87 18.81 5.72
C LYS A 369 -17.60 17.92 6.94
N ALA A 370 -16.34 17.74 7.29
CA ALA A 370 -15.99 16.98 8.48
C ALA A 370 -16.42 17.73 9.75
N ILE A 371 -16.53 17.02 10.87
CA ILE A 371 -16.78 17.69 12.15
C ILE A 371 -15.47 18.23 12.72
N GLU A 372 -15.52 19.32 13.48
CA GLU A 372 -14.33 19.83 14.16
C GLU A 372 -13.82 18.84 15.23
N PRO A 373 -12.48 18.72 15.43
CA PRO A 373 -11.41 19.47 14.77
C PRO A 373 -10.90 18.83 13.45
N TYR A 374 -11.55 17.78 12.96
CA TYR A 374 -11.09 17.03 11.80
C TYR A 374 -11.19 17.84 10.51
N ASP A 375 -12.17 18.73 10.41
CA ASP A 375 -12.33 19.63 9.27
C ASP A 375 -11.08 20.47 9.01
N GLN A 376 -10.58 21.15 10.04
CA GLN A 376 -9.34 21.91 9.98
C GLN A 376 -8.13 21.05 9.57
N GLN A 377 -8.08 19.80 10.04
CA GLN A 377 -7.01 18.85 9.66
C GLN A 377 -7.11 18.44 8.20
N VAL A 378 -8.32 18.25 7.67
CA VAL A 378 -8.56 17.92 6.27
C VAL A 378 -8.18 19.08 5.35
N GLU A 379 -8.52 20.32 5.72
CA GLU A 379 -8.08 21.51 4.99
C GLU A 379 -6.55 21.61 4.93
N GLY A 380 -5.87 21.39 6.06
CA GLY A 380 -4.40 21.35 6.11
C GLY A 380 -3.78 20.26 5.22
N LEU A 381 -4.44 19.10 5.09
CA LEU A 381 -4.03 18.03 4.16
C LEU A 381 -4.25 18.40 2.68
N GLY A 382 -5.16 19.32 2.40
CA GLY A 382 -5.41 19.87 1.07
C GLY A 382 -4.28 20.76 0.56
N GLU A 383 -3.51 21.39 1.46
CA GLU A 383 -2.34 22.20 1.08
C GLU A 383 -1.10 21.36 0.70
N GLN A 384 -1.11 20.07 1.02
CA GLN A 384 -0.01 19.16 0.72
C GLN A 384 -0.12 18.64 -0.72
N VAL A 385 0.96 18.83 -1.50
CA VAL A 385 1.11 18.28 -2.84
C VAL A 385 2.00 17.04 -2.82
N GLY A 386 1.67 16.07 -3.68
CA GLY A 386 2.41 14.81 -3.78
C GLY A 386 2.13 13.82 -2.65
N ALA A 387 2.69 12.63 -2.81
CA ALA A 387 2.58 11.50 -1.91
C ALA A 387 3.67 11.52 -0.83
N VAL A 388 3.32 11.05 0.37
CA VAL A 388 4.28 10.66 1.40
C VAL A 388 4.15 9.15 1.59
N PHE A 389 5.18 8.40 1.22
CA PHE A 389 5.14 6.95 1.30
C PHE A 389 5.69 6.44 2.64
N PRO A 390 5.10 5.39 3.23
CA PRO A 390 5.66 4.77 4.43
C PRO A 390 7.01 4.11 4.10
N ARG A 391 8.00 4.33 4.98
CA ARG A 391 9.33 3.74 4.81
C ARG A 391 9.42 2.30 5.31
N GLN A 392 10.07 1.44 4.53
CA GLN A 392 10.24 0.00 4.77
C GLN A 392 11.59 -0.49 4.20
N SER A 393 11.96 -1.74 4.50
CA SER A 393 13.14 -2.35 3.88
C SER A 393 12.84 -2.73 2.43
N MET A 394 13.73 -2.34 1.50
CA MET A 394 13.48 -2.43 0.06
C MET A 394 14.43 -3.36 -0.70
N LYS A 395 15.28 -4.15 -0.01
CA LYS A 395 16.25 -5.05 -0.65
C LYS A 395 15.58 -5.94 -1.70
N ASP A 396 14.72 -6.85 -1.30
CA ASP A 396 14.00 -7.76 -2.22
C ASP A 396 12.52 -7.35 -2.43
N ALA A 397 12.20 -6.10 -2.11
CA ALA A 397 10.86 -5.54 -2.21
C ALA A 397 10.84 -4.33 -3.15
N SER A 398 9.69 -4.05 -3.76
CA SER A 398 9.50 -2.87 -4.58
C SER A 398 8.03 -2.45 -4.60
N GLY A 399 7.81 -1.15 -4.56
CA GLY A 399 6.55 -0.50 -4.91
C GLY A 399 6.48 -0.13 -6.40
N ALA A 400 7.60 -0.19 -7.12
CA ALA A 400 7.69 0.10 -8.54
C ALA A 400 7.54 -1.14 -9.43
N SER A 401 8.30 -2.20 -9.18
CA SER A 401 8.25 -3.42 -9.99
C SER A 401 7.77 -4.65 -9.22
N MET A 402 7.13 -5.56 -9.96
CA MET A 402 6.52 -6.77 -9.43
C MET A 402 6.65 -7.89 -10.46
N MET A 403 7.00 -9.09 -10.01
CA MET A 403 6.84 -10.29 -10.83
C MET A 403 5.44 -10.87 -10.59
N ASP A 404 4.65 -11.09 -11.63
CA ASP A 404 3.38 -11.80 -11.50
C ASP A 404 3.66 -13.28 -11.16
N PRO A 405 3.20 -13.80 -10.01
CA PRO A 405 3.56 -15.15 -9.58
C PRO A 405 2.95 -16.24 -10.47
N ARG A 406 1.88 -15.94 -11.21
CA ARG A 406 1.22 -16.90 -12.11
C ARG A 406 1.83 -16.88 -13.49
N THR A 407 1.95 -15.70 -14.08
CA THR A 407 2.39 -15.57 -15.48
C THR A 407 3.90 -15.40 -15.61
N GLN A 408 4.61 -15.07 -14.52
CA GLN A 408 6.03 -14.69 -14.54
C GLN A 408 6.33 -13.48 -15.45
N VAL A 409 5.30 -12.69 -15.77
CA VAL A 409 5.45 -11.43 -16.50
C VAL A 409 5.69 -10.32 -15.49
N THR A 410 6.80 -9.59 -15.66
CA THR A 410 7.11 -8.44 -14.81
C THR A 410 6.18 -7.27 -15.13
N LYS A 411 5.81 -6.51 -14.11
CA LYS A 411 5.09 -5.24 -14.21
C LYS A 411 5.90 -4.11 -13.60
N VAL A 412 5.78 -2.91 -14.15
CA VAL A 412 6.31 -1.66 -13.59
C VAL A 412 5.15 -0.68 -13.45
N HIS A 413 4.89 -0.20 -12.24
CA HIS A 413 3.75 0.68 -11.90
C HIS A 413 2.42 0.18 -12.46
N GLY A 414 2.17 -1.13 -12.33
CA GLY A 414 0.97 -1.81 -12.77
C GLY A 414 0.91 -2.20 -14.25
N THR A 415 1.83 -1.71 -15.10
CA THR A 415 1.89 -2.01 -16.53
C THR A 415 2.80 -3.20 -16.78
N SER A 416 2.33 -4.23 -17.51
CA SER A 416 3.18 -5.38 -17.85
C SER A 416 4.27 -5.00 -18.86
N VAL A 417 5.39 -5.73 -18.86
CA VAL A 417 6.43 -5.52 -19.89
C VAL A 417 5.92 -5.81 -21.31
N LEU A 418 4.86 -6.60 -21.44
CA LEU A 418 4.18 -6.84 -22.73
C LEU A 418 3.42 -5.59 -23.17
N ASP A 419 2.63 -4.97 -22.29
CA ASP A 419 1.95 -3.71 -22.58
C ASP A 419 2.97 -2.58 -22.81
N ALA A 420 4.04 -2.53 -22.02
CA ALA A 420 5.09 -1.53 -22.20
C ALA A 420 5.79 -1.62 -23.56
N SER A 421 5.85 -2.82 -24.16
CA SER A 421 6.40 -3.04 -25.50
C SER A 421 5.57 -2.41 -26.63
N THR A 422 4.33 -2.01 -26.36
CA THR A 422 3.49 -1.30 -27.34
C THR A 422 3.65 0.22 -27.27
N HIS A 423 4.54 0.73 -26.41
CA HIS A 423 4.80 2.15 -26.21
C HIS A 423 6.21 2.54 -26.67
N SER A 424 6.40 3.83 -26.96
CA SER A 424 7.70 4.37 -27.36
C SER A 424 8.72 4.33 -26.21
N PHE A 425 10.00 4.55 -26.55
CA PHE A 425 11.06 4.58 -25.55
C PHE A 425 10.85 5.71 -24.54
N GLU A 426 10.58 6.93 -25.01
CA GLU A 426 10.31 8.09 -24.16
C GLU A 426 9.06 7.93 -23.29
N ASP A 427 7.98 7.34 -23.82
CA ASP A 427 6.76 7.08 -23.06
C ASP A 427 7.05 6.18 -21.86
N ASN A 428 7.85 5.14 -22.09
CA ASN A 428 8.27 4.22 -21.04
C ASN A 428 9.24 4.89 -20.04
N VAL A 429 10.11 5.82 -20.47
CA VAL A 429 10.94 6.64 -19.56
C VAL A 429 10.03 7.44 -18.60
N ILE A 430 9.01 8.10 -19.15
CA ILE A 430 8.07 8.88 -18.33
C ILE A 430 7.26 7.98 -17.41
N LYS A 431 6.70 6.87 -17.93
CA LYS A 431 5.92 5.91 -17.15
C LYS A 431 6.70 5.35 -15.96
N SER A 432 7.99 5.04 -16.14
CA SER A 432 8.84 4.52 -15.06
C SER A 432 9.04 5.49 -13.89
N LEU A 433 9.04 6.80 -14.16
CA LEU A 433 9.28 7.84 -13.13
C LEU A 433 7.97 8.44 -12.60
N ILE A 434 7.01 8.71 -13.48
CA ILE A 434 5.76 9.43 -13.17
C ILE A 434 4.59 8.47 -12.88
N ARG A 435 4.75 7.17 -13.15
CA ARG A 435 3.75 6.11 -12.93
C ARG A 435 2.54 6.17 -13.87
N GLU A 436 2.50 7.15 -14.77
CA GLU A 436 1.49 7.34 -15.81
C GLU A 436 2.19 7.56 -17.15
N TYR A 437 1.58 7.11 -18.25
CA TYR A 437 2.06 7.47 -19.59
C TYR A 437 1.77 8.94 -19.87
N PRO A 438 2.64 9.64 -20.63
CA PRO A 438 2.37 11.00 -21.04
C PRO A 438 1.19 11.02 -22.03
N ASP A 439 0.50 12.15 -22.13
CA ASP A 439 -0.36 12.44 -23.28
C ASP A 439 0.48 12.92 -24.47
N ASP A 440 -0.14 13.13 -25.64
CA ASP A 440 0.57 13.52 -26.87
C ASP A 440 1.43 14.79 -26.70
N ARG A 441 0.95 15.75 -25.89
CA ARG A 441 1.69 16.98 -25.58
C ARG A 441 2.88 16.68 -24.68
N GLY A 442 2.67 15.86 -23.64
CA GLY A 442 3.72 15.38 -22.77
C GLY A 442 4.81 14.63 -23.53
N ALA A 443 4.44 13.71 -24.44
CA ALA A 443 5.40 12.94 -25.24
C ALA A 443 6.25 13.85 -26.14
N ALA A 444 5.64 14.85 -26.79
CA ALA A 444 6.35 15.85 -27.58
C ALA A 444 7.34 16.67 -26.73
N LEU A 445 6.92 17.10 -25.53
CA LEU A 445 7.78 17.86 -24.60
C LEU A 445 8.92 17.01 -24.03
N ALA A 446 8.67 15.75 -23.69
CA ALA A 446 9.69 14.81 -23.23
C ALA A 446 10.79 14.63 -24.27
N ASN A 447 10.40 14.52 -25.55
CA ASN A 447 11.33 14.43 -26.67
C ASN A 447 12.25 15.65 -26.79
N VAL A 448 11.72 16.87 -26.60
CA VAL A 448 12.57 18.08 -26.56
C VAL A 448 13.59 18.01 -25.42
N ALA A 449 13.15 17.68 -24.20
CA ALA A 449 14.04 17.63 -23.03
C ALA A 449 15.14 16.56 -23.17
N LEU A 450 14.80 15.37 -23.66
CA LEU A 450 15.73 14.25 -23.84
C LEU A 450 16.72 14.50 -24.99
N ASN A 451 16.28 15.07 -26.12
CA ASN A 451 17.15 15.35 -27.26
C ASN A 451 18.05 16.59 -27.05
N ALA A 452 17.65 17.58 -26.25
CA ALA A 452 18.42 18.82 -26.01
C ALA A 452 19.83 18.62 -25.42
N TYR A 453 20.06 17.45 -24.83
CA TYR A 453 21.29 17.10 -24.15
C TYR A 453 21.90 15.80 -24.64
N VAL A 454 21.45 15.23 -25.76
CA VAL A 454 22.03 13.97 -26.29
C VAL A 454 23.42 14.18 -26.86
N ASN A 455 23.65 15.27 -27.59
CA ASN A 455 24.97 15.61 -28.12
C ASN A 455 25.95 15.91 -26.97
N GLN A 456 26.98 15.09 -26.84
CA GLN A 456 28.02 15.18 -25.81
C GLN A 456 29.33 15.80 -26.34
N HIS A 457 29.33 16.37 -27.56
CA HIS A 457 30.52 16.96 -28.16
C HIS A 457 31.22 17.94 -27.21
N GLY A 458 32.55 17.82 -27.11
CA GLY A 458 33.38 18.65 -26.22
C GLY A 458 33.23 18.35 -24.71
N SER A 459 32.40 17.39 -24.31
CA SER A 459 32.26 17.02 -22.90
C SER A 459 33.38 16.08 -22.42
N VAL A 460 33.80 16.26 -21.17
CA VAL A 460 34.77 15.36 -20.51
C VAL A 460 34.18 13.95 -20.36
N GLY A 461 32.85 13.82 -20.24
CA GLY A 461 32.15 12.53 -20.15
C GLY A 461 32.32 11.69 -21.41
N LEU A 462 32.15 12.30 -22.59
CA LEU A 462 32.38 11.63 -23.86
C LEU A 462 33.85 11.22 -24.01
N ALA A 463 34.78 12.12 -23.71
CA ALA A 463 36.21 11.81 -23.74
C ALA A 463 36.60 10.64 -22.81
N ALA A 464 35.99 10.55 -21.62
CA ALA A 464 36.21 9.45 -20.69
C ALA A 464 35.61 8.11 -21.20
N ALA A 465 34.43 8.15 -21.82
CA ALA A 465 33.83 6.99 -22.46
C ALA A 465 34.68 6.48 -23.65
N GLU A 466 35.19 7.40 -24.49
CA GLU A 466 36.12 7.07 -25.58
C GLU A 466 37.39 6.39 -25.06
N ALA A 467 38.03 6.98 -24.06
CA ALA A 467 39.23 6.41 -23.45
C ALA A 467 38.96 5.02 -22.86
N SER A 468 37.79 4.82 -22.25
CA SER A 468 37.37 3.52 -21.73
C SER A 468 37.15 2.49 -22.85
N ARG A 469 36.51 2.87 -23.96
CA ARG A 469 36.32 2.01 -25.14
C ARG A 469 37.65 1.66 -25.81
N ALA A 470 38.54 2.62 -25.99
CA ALA A 470 39.88 2.42 -26.56
C ALA A 470 40.74 1.46 -25.71
N ALA A 471 40.48 1.38 -24.40
CA ALA A 471 41.10 0.41 -23.50
C ALA A 471 40.50 -1.01 -23.57
N GLY A 472 39.50 -1.25 -24.44
CA GLY A 472 38.85 -2.55 -24.62
C GLY A 472 37.79 -2.86 -23.56
N ASN A 473 37.29 -1.86 -22.83
CA ASN A 473 36.24 -2.08 -21.84
C ASN A 473 34.86 -2.28 -22.49
N SER A 474 34.01 -3.04 -21.81
CA SER A 474 32.62 -3.27 -22.19
C SER A 474 31.76 -2.00 -22.17
N PRO A 475 30.61 -1.96 -22.87
CA PRO A 475 29.78 -0.76 -22.97
C PRO A 475 29.34 -0.20 -21.62
N ASN A 476 28.93 -1.03 -20.66
CA ASN A 476 28.53 -0.58 -19.31
C ASN A 476 29.67 0.17 -18.61
N THR A 477 30.92 -0.28 -18.76
CA THR A 477 32.10 0.37 -18.16
C THR A 477 32.43 1.70 -18.85
N ALA A 478 32.27 1.79 -20.16
CA ALA A 478 32.42 3.05 -20.89
C ALA A 478 31.34 4.07 -20.50
N LEU A 479 30.08 3.63 -20.40
CA LEU A 479 28.97 4.48 -19.99
C LEU A 479 29.07 4.90 -18.51
N CYS A 480 29.61 4.05 -17.63
CA CYS A 480 29.96 4.42 -16.25
C CYS A 480 30.90 5.63 -16.21
N ALA A 481 31.93 5.66 -17.08
CA ALA A 481 32.89 6.75 -17.12
C ALA A 481 32.23 8.09 -17.49
N ALA A 482 31.28 8.08 -18.44
CA ALA A 482 30.50 9.27 -18.76
C ALA A 482 29.58 9.70 -17.61
N LEU A 483 28.87 8.76 -16.97
CA LEU A 483 27.91 9.05 -15.89
C LEU A 483 28.55 9.51 -14.58
N ALA A 484 29.78 9.09 -14.29
CA ALA A 484 30.53 9.55 -13.13
C ALA A 484 30.70 11.08 -13.11
N LEU A 485 30.67 11.71 -14.29
CA LEU A 485 30.80 13.16 -14.45
C LEU A 485 29.46 13.92 -14.43
N GLN A 486 28.32 13.23 -14.43
CA GLN A 486 26.97 13.83 -14.34
C GLN A 486 26.52 14.06 -12.88
N GLY A 487 27.36 14.73 -12.10
CA GLY A 487 27.12 15.00 -10.68
C GLY A 487 26.05 16.08 -10.41
N PRO A 488 25.65 16.26 -9.13
CA PRO A 488 24.52 17.10 -8.74
C PRO A 488 24.65 18.57 -9.16
N ARG A 489 25.86 19.11 -9.26
CA ARG A 489 26.08 20.53 -9.65
C ARG A 489 25.63 20.85 -11.07
N GLN A 490 25.61 19.87 -11.98
CA GLN A 490 25.17 20.10 -13.36
C GLN A 490 23.64 20.20 -13.49
N VAL A 491 22.92 19.58 -12.55
CA VAL A 491 21.45 19.48 -12.59
C VAL A 491 20.75 20.34 -11.54
N ALA A 492 21.48 20.79 -10.51
CA ALA A 492 20.97 21.61 -9.42
C ALA A 492 20.14 22.82 -9.88
N PRO A 493 20.51 23.59 -10.94
CA PRO A 493 19.68 24.69 -11.41
C PRO A 493 18.30 24.23 -11.91
N ALA A 494 18.20 23.09 -12.59
CA ALA A 494 16.92 22.56 -13.06
C ALA A 494 16.07 22.04 -11.89
N SER A 495 16.68 21.31 -10.94
CA SER A 495 15.98 20.82 -9.74
C SER A 495 15.47 21.96 -8.85
N GLN A 496 16.26 23.04 -8.70
CA GLN A 496 15.83 24.25 -7.98
C GLN A 496 14.67 24.94 -8.70
N ALA A 497 14.71 25.05 -10.03
CA ALA A 497 13.62 25.59 -10.82
C ALA A 497 12.34 24.75 -10.67
N VAL A 498 12.43 23.41 -10.70
CA VAL A 498 11.27 22.53 -10.44
C VAL A 498 10.66 22.79 -9.06
N SER A 499 11.50 22.80 -8.01
CA SER A 499 11.04 23.06 -6.64
C SER A 499 10.35 24.42 -6.51
N THR A 500 10.94 25.45 -7.13
CA THR A 500 10.40 26.82 -7.17
C THR A 500 9.04 26.87 -7.87
N LEU A 501 8.92 26.22 -9.03
CA LEU A 501 7.66 26.19 -9.80
C LEU A 501 6.56 25.41 -9.07
N ILE A 502 6.89 24.29 -8.40
CA ILE A 502 5.93 23.58 -7.53
C ILE A 502 5.43 24.53 -6.43
N GLY A 503 6.34 25.29 -5.81
CA GLY A 503 6.03 26.28 -4.78
C GLY A 503 5.04 27.34 -5.24
N LEU A 504 5.27 27.91 -6.44
CA LEU A 504 4.41 28.93 -7.06
C LEU A 504 3.03 28.36 -7.43
N PHE A 505 2.97 27.18 -8.05
CA PHE A 505 1.73 26.66 -8.61
C PHE A 505 0.86 25.87 -7.61
N LYS A 506 1.39 25.41 -6.47
CA LYS A 506 0.64 24.52 -5.54
C LYS A 506 -0.69 25.10 -5.03
N LYS A 507 -0.82 26.44 -4.96
CA LYS A 507 -2.04 27.13 -4.53
C LYS A 507 -2.80 27.82 -5.67
N SER A 508 -2.36 27.62 -6.91
CA SER A 508 -2.90 28.31 -8.09
C SER A 508 -4.27 27.78 -8.54
N GLY A 509 -4.64 26.56 -8.11
CA GLY A 509 -5.85 25.89 -8.57
C GLY A 509 -5.70 25.15 -9.92
N LEU A 510 -4.52 25.21 -10.55
CA LEU A 510 -4.23 24.47 -11.78
C LEU A 510 -4.41 22.97 -11.57
N LYS A 511 -5.32 22.34 -12.32
CA LYS A 511 -5.56 20.88 -12.26
C LYS A 511 -4.92 20.13 -13.43
N ASP A 512 -4.96 20.72 -14.62
CA ASP A 512 -4.46 20.13 -15.85
C ASP A 512 -3.46 21.08 -16.52
N PRO A 513 -2.19 20.69 -16.74
CA PRO A 513 -1.21 21.51 -17.46
C PRO A 513 -1.57 21.80 -18.92
N ASN A 514 -2.60 21.15 -19.47
CA ASN A 514 -3.11 21.39 -20.82
C ASN A 514 -4.11 22.54 -20.91
N ASP A 515 -4.54 23.11 -19.77
CA ASP A 515 -5.49 24.22 -19.68
C ASP A 515 -4.83 25.54 -20.07
N VAL A 516 -4.65 25.76 -21.37
CA VAL A 516 -3.96 26.95 -21.91
C VAL A 516 -4.67 28.28 -21.64
N ASP A 517 -5.94 28.24 -21.21
CA ASP A 517 -6.72 29.41 -20.80
C ASP A 517 -6.51 29.76 -19.31
N PHE A 518 -5.74 28.95 -18.58
CA PHE A 518 -5.40 29.19 -17.18
C PHE A 518 -4.67 30.53 -17.01
N ASP A 519 -5.25 31.46 -16.23
CA ASP A 519 -4.63 32.76 -15.95
C ASP A 519 -3.50 32.62 -14.92
N PHE A 520 -2.26 32.64 -15.41
CA PHE A 520 -1.04 32.65 -14.60
C PHE A 520 -0.41 34.05 -14.46
N SER A 521 -1.10 35.13 -14.86
CA SER A 521 -0.52 36.49 -14.89
C SER A 521 -0.06 37.00 -13.52
N SER A 522 -0.77 36.65 -12.45
CA SER A 522 -0.38 36.95 -11.07
C SER A 522 0.90 36.22 -10.65
N LEU A 523 1.05 34.96 -11.08
CA LEU A 523 2.23 34.13 -10.78
C LEU A 523 3.48 34.66 -11.48
N VAL A 524 3.34 35.25 -12.68
CA VAL A 524 4.47 35.87 -13.40
C VAL A 524 5.02 37.05 -12.62
N LYS A 525 4.13 37.92 -12.13
CA LYS A 525 4.51 39.06 -11.27
C LYS A 525 5.19 38.60 -9.98
N GLU A 526 4.57 37.63 -9.30
CA GLU A 526 5.13 37.03 -8.07
C GLU A 526 6.54 36.46 -8.31
N ALA A 527 6.73 35.75 -9.43
CA ALA A 527 8.02 35.16 -9.78
C ALA A 527 9.10 36.21 -10.11
N LEU A 528 8.74 37.35 -10.71
CA LEU A 528 9.68 38.41 -11.08
C LEU A 528 10.05 39.35 -9.92
N GLU A 529 9.14 39.55 -8.96
CA GLU A 529 9.32 40.43 -7.80
C GLU A 529 9.90 39.68 -6.57
N GLY A 530 9.73 38.35 -6.51
CA GLY A 530 10.16 37.52 -5.39
C GLY A 530 11.51 36.80 -5.55
N GLU A 531 11.82 35.93 -4.59
CA GLU A 531 13.06 35.15 -4.54
C GLU A 531 13.18 34.13 -5.69
N ALA A 532 12.04 33.73 -6.28
CA ALA A 532 11.95 32.82 -7.42
C ALA A 532 12.70 33.34 -8.66
N ARG A 533 12.84 34.67 -8.81
CA ARG A 533 13.52 35.30 -9.96
C ARG A 533 14.92 34.73 -10.16
N SER A 534 15.67 34.53 -9.08
CA SER A 534 17.05 34.05 -9.11
C SER A 534 17.20 32.62 -9.64
N HIS A 535 16.13 31.82 -9.54
CA HIS A 535 16.09 30.42 -9.99
C HIS A 535 15.49 30.27 -11.40
N LEU A 536 14.70 31.25 -11.86
CA LEU A 536 13.93 31.16 -13.11
C LEU A 536 14.45 32.08 -14.23
N VAL A 537 15.18 33.14 -13.89
CA VAL A 537 15.72 34.14 -14.85
C VAL A 537 17.25 34.18 -14.74
N SER A 538 17.94 34.46 -15.84
CA SER A 538 19.40 34.47 -15.91
C SER A 538 19.94 35.74 -16.57
N ASP A 539 21.16 36.13 -16.21
CA ASP A 539 21.91 37.21 -16.89
C ASP A 539 22.98 36.69 -17.87
N ALA A 540 23.08 35.38 -18.04
CA ALA A 540 24.04 34.70 -18.94
C ALA A 540 23.38 34.22 -20.26
N ASP A 541 24.21 33.86 -21.25
CA ASP A 541 23.81 33.35 -22.57
C ASP A 541 22.76 32.22 -22.49
N CYS A 542 21.68 32.36 -23.27
CA CYS A 542 20.47 31.54 -23.25
C CYS A 542 20.15 30.88 -24.60
N ASP A 543 21.10 30.82 -25.53
CA ASP A 543 20.89 30.30 -26.90
C ASP A 543 20.24 28.91 -26.94
N LYS A 544 20.69 27.97 -26.09
CA LYS A 544 20.06 26.65 -25.98
C LYS A 544 18.61 26.73 -25.48
N GLY A 545 18.32 27.64 -24.55
CA GLY A 545 16.97 27.84 -24.06
C GLY A 545 16.03 28.37 -25.15
N ALA A 546 16.49 29.36 -25.93
CA ALA A 546 15.76 29.86 -27.09
C ALA A 546 15.52 28.75 -28.13
N ALA A 547 16.54 27.94 -28.43
CA ALA A 547 16.41 26.81 -29.35
C ALA A 547 15.42 25.74 -28.85
N MET A 548 15.35 25.49 -27.54
CA MET A 548 14.36 24.58 -26.96
C MET A 548 12.94 25.13 -27.08
N LEU A 549 12.70 26.42 -26.83
CA LEU A 549 11.38 27.05 -27.01
C LEU A 549 10.95 26.98 -28.49
N GLN A 550 11.86 27.30 -29.41
CA GLN A 550 11.59 27.18 -30.85
C GLN A 550 11.25 25.73 -31.23
N ALA A 551 11.97 24.74 -30.71
CA ALA A 551 11.67 23.32 -30.96
C ALA A 551 10.31 22.89 -30.42
N ILE A 552 9.86 23.46 -29.30
CA ILE A 552 8.50 23.23 -28.76
C ILE A 552 7.45 23.83 -29.70
N ASP A 553 7.68 25.05 -30.19
CA ASP A 553 6.81 25.71 -31.17
C ASP A 553 6.73 24.94 -32.49
N GLU A 554 7.87 24.42 -33.00
CA GLU A 554 7.94 23.58 -34.20
C GLU A 554 7.12 22.28 -34.05
N ARG A 555 7.05 21.73 -32.83
CA ARG A 555 6.19 20.57 -32.52
C ARG A 555 4.71 20.93 -32.35
N GLY A 556 4.36 22.22 -32.30
CA GLY A 556 2.98 22.69 -32.21
C GLY A 556 2.28 22.35 -30.88
N VAL A 557 3.03 22.20 -29.79
CA VAL A 557 2.47 21.82 -28.48
C VAL A 557 2.48 22.98 -27.48
N LYS A 558 1.42 23.06 -26.67
CA LYS A 558 1.25 24.09 -25.64
C LYS A 558 1.09 23.49 -24.25
N SER A 559 1.61 24.20 -23.26
CA SER A 559 1.61 23.81 -21.85
C SER A 559 1.57 25.04 -20.99
N VAL A 560 0.73 25.07 -19.94
CA VAL A 560 0.68 26.19 -18.98
C VAL A 560 2.06 26.56 -18.45
N PHE A 561 2.88 25.55 -18.12
CA PHE A 561 4.22 25.79 -17.58
C PHE A 561 5.19 26.34 -18.63
N VAL A 562 5.08 25.92 -19.89
CA VAL A 562 5.93 26.44 -20.98
C VAL A 562 5.51 27.85 -21.35
N GLU A 563 4.21 28.12 -21.45
CA GLU A 563 3.65 29.46 -21.70
C GLU A 563 4.02 30.43 -20.57
N PHE A 564 3.96 29.98 -19.31
CA PHE A 564 4.44 30.74 -18.16
C PHE A 564 5.92 31.10 -18.29
N VAL A 565 6.77 30.15 -18.69
CA VAL A 565 8.20 30.40 -18.93
C VAL A 565 8.42 31.33 -20.14
N GLY A 566 7.62 31.23 -21.20
CA GLY A 566 7.65 32.13 -22.34
C GLY A 566 7.25 33.57 -21.95
N ALA A 567 6.25 33.73 -21.10
CA ALA A 567 5.85 35.02 -20.53
C ALA A 567 6.98 35.62 -19.67
N LEU A 568 7.61 34.82 -18.80
CA LEU A 568 8.79 35.23 -18.04
C LEU A 568 9.94 35.66 -18.97
N ALA A 569 10.20 34.92 -20.05
CA ALA A 569 11.21 35.30 -21.03
C ALA A 569 10.88 36.65 -21.67
N LYS A 570 9.63 36.88 -22.08
CA LYS A 570 9.20 38.14 -22.68
C LYS A 570 9.36 39.33 -21.74
N GLU A 571 8.95 39.19 -20.48
CA GLU A 571 9.03 40.28 -19.49
C GLU A 571 10.46 40.52 -18.96
N SER A 572 11.35 39.52 -19.07
CA SER A 572 12.77 39.63 -18.68
C SER A 572 13.74 39.95 -19.83
N GLY A 573 13.23 40.16 -21.06
CA GLY A 573 14.06 40.50 -22.22
C GLY A 573 14.77 39.31 -22.88
N GLY A 574 14.15 38.13 -22.87
CA GLY A 574 14.58 36.93 -23.60
C GLY A 574 15.50 35.98 -22.83
N ARG A 575 15.63 36.10 -21.50
CA ARG A 575 16.75 35.52 -20.74
C ARG A 575 16.41 34.29 -19.89
N VAL A 576 15.92 33.23 -20.51
CA VAL A 576 15.60 31.98 -19.80
C VAL A 576 16.57 30.85 -20.15
N ARG A 577 17.12 30.21 -19.11
CA ARG A 577 18.02 29.07 -19.26
C ARG A 577 17.28 27.82 -19.73
N ALA A 578 17.97 26.97 -20.49
CA ALA A 578 17.50 25.64 -20.88
C ALA A 578 17.00 24.81 -19.67
N GLN A 579 17.64 24.92 -18.51
CA GLN A 579 17.27 24.22 -17.28
C GLN A 579 15.86 24.59 -16.76
N VAL A 580 15.41 25.82 -16.99
CA VAL A 580 14.08 26.29 -16.58
C VAL A 580 13.00 25.73 -17.52
N ILE A 581 13.33 25.57 -18.81
CA ILE A 581 12.44 24.92 -19.78
C ILE A 581 12.32 23.43 -19.45
N VAL A 582 13.43 22.75 -19.11
CA VAL A 582 13.39 21.37 -18.61
C VAL A 582 12.52 21.26 -17.36
N ALA A 583 12.61 22.23 -16.44
CA ALA A 583 11.76 22.26 -15.26
C ALA A 583 10.27 22.42 -15.60
N ALA A 584 9.92 23.30 -16.54
CA ALA A 584 8.55 23.44 -17.03
C ALA A 584 8.01 22.16 -17.70
N ILE A 585 8.85 21.48 -18.49
CA ILE A 585 8.54 20.18 -19.10
C ILE A 585 8.32 19.13 -18.00
N ALA A 586 9.20 19.09 -16.99
CA ALA A 586 9.06 18.18 -15.85
C ALA A 586 7.72 18.40 -15.15
N LEU A 587 7.35 19.65 -14.84
CA LEU A 587 6.04 19.95 -14.25
C LEU A 587 4.89 19.52 -15.15
N HIS A 588 4.92 19.79 -16.45
CA HIS A 588 3.88 19.33 -17.37
C HIS A 588 3.65 17.81 -17.27
N LEU A 589 4.74 17.05 -17.30
CA LEU A 589 4.70 15.58 -17.24
C LEU A 589 4.18 15.06 -15.89
N GLY A 590 4.61 15.67 -14.78
CA GLY A 590 4.32 15.15 -13.44
C GLY A 590 3.13 15.80 -12.71
N TRP A 591 2.58 16.93 -13.18
CA TRP A 591 1.63 17.74 -12.40
C TRP A 591 0.37 16.97 -12.00
N LYS A 592 -0.25 16.26 -12.96
CA LYS A 592 -1.44 15.45 -12.71
C LYS A 592 -1.16 14.37 -11.64
N ALA A 593 -0.06 13.65 -11.78
CA ALA A 593 0.34 12.61 -10.82
C ALA A 593 0.68 13.19 -9.44
N LEU A 594 1.30 14.37 -9.38
CA LEU A 594 1.62 15.09 -8.15
C LEU A 594 0.35 15.54 -7.40
N MET A 595 -0.60 16.18 -8.11
CA MET A 595 -1.87 16.64 -7.52
C MET A 595 -2.74 15.46 -7.06
N ARG A 596 -2.71 14.33 -7.78
CA ARG A 596 -3.39 13.08 -7.39
C ARG A 596 -2.66 12.30 -6.30
N LYS A 597 -1.55 12.83 -5.75
CA LYS A 597 -0.72 12.19 -4.73
C LYS A 597 -0.25 10.78 -5.13
N ARG A 598 0.15 10.60 -6.40
CA ARG A 598 0.71 9.34 -6.93
C ARG A 598 2.23 9.28 -6.92
N ILE A 599 2.88 10.44 -7.01
CA ILE A 599 4.34 10.61 -6.91
C ILE A 599 4.69 11.55 -5.76
N ALA A 600 5.91 11.45 -5.24
CA ALA A 600 6.41 12.41 -4.27
C ALA A 600 6.86 13.70 -4.97
N PRO A 601 6.87 14.86 -4.30
CA PRO A 601 7.46 16.08 -4.86
C PRO A 601 8.91 15.87 -5.29
N PHE A 602 9.66 15.06 -4.53
CA PHE A 602 11.06 14.77 -4.81
C PHE A 602 11.29 13.98 -6.11
N THR A 603 10.35 13.09 -6.48
CA THR A 603 10.36 12.41 -7.78
C THR A 603 10.40 13.43 -8.93
N LEU A 604 9.61 14.49 -8.82
CA LEU A 604 9.54 15.53 -9.84
C LEU A 604 10.80 16.41 -9.86
N VAL A 605 11.33 16.73 -8.68
CA VAL A 605 12.58 17.50 -8.51
C VAL A 605 13.79 16.78 -9.14
N ASN A 606 13.80 15.45 -9.12
CA ASN A 606 14.87 14.63 -9.71
C ASN A 606 14.66 14.29 -11.19
N LEU A 607 13.46 14.50 -11.74
CA LEU A 607 13.16 14.18 -13.14
C LEU A 607 14.17 14.80 -14.13
N PRO A 608 14.60 16.08 -13.99
CA PRO A 608 15.67 16.64 -14.84
C PRO A 608 17.00 15.88 -14.76
N TRP A 609 17.34 15.32 -13.61
CA TRP A 609 18.57 14.54 -13.44
C TRP A 609 18.46 13.20 -14.18
N HIS A 610 17.30 12.54 -14.11
CA HIS A 610 17.03 11.36 -14.91
C HIS A 610 17.17 11.68 -16.40
N PHE A 611 16.51 12.72 -16.92
CA PHE A 611 16.63 13.13 -18.33
C PHE A 611 18.08 13.33 -18.74
N ARG A 612 18.86 14.06 -17.94
CA ARG A 612 20.29 14.26 -18.19
C ARG A 612 21.05 12.94 -18.28
N ILE A 613 20.78 11.97 -17.41
CA ILE A 613 21.39 10.65 -17.44
C ILE A 613 20.99 9.89 -18.72
N PHE A 614 19.70 9.83 -19.05
CA PHE A 614 19.23 9.17 -20.27
C PHE A 614 19.89 9.76 -21.53
N SER A 615 19.91 11.09 -21.65
CA SER A 615 20.56 11.79 -22.76
C SER A 615 22.06 11.52 -22.83
N THR A 616 22.76 11.51 -21.68
CA THR A 616 24.20 11.22 -21.64
C THR A 616 24.49 9.76 -22.00
N VAL A 617 23.68 8.79 -21.56
CA VAL A 617 23.90 7.39 -21.93
C VAL A 617 23.69 7.16 -23.43
N VAL A 618 22.61 7.70 -24.00
CA VAL A 618 22.36 7.62 -25.45
C VAL A 618 23.47 8.35 -26.21
N GLY A 619 23.85 9.54 -25.77
CA GLY A 619 24.87 10.34 -26.41
C GLY A 619 26.29 9.75 -26.37
N ALA A 620 26.66 9.11 -25.25
CA ALA A 620 27.98 8.50 -25.08
C ALA A 620 28.09 7.10 -25.71
N ALA A 621 26.97 6.50 -26.12
CA ALA A 621 26.95 5.28 -26.91
C ALA A 621 27.50 5.52 -28.34
N ALA A 622 27.26 6.71 -28.90
CA ALA A 622 27.85 7.11 -30.18
C ALA A 622 29.32 7.54 -30.02
N SER A 623 30.13 7.28 -31.06
CA SER A 623 31.52 7.73 -31.12
C SER A 623 31.64 9.26 -31.11
N ALA A 624 32.71 9.78 -30.52
CA ALA A 624 33.06 11.19 -30.58
C ALA A 624 33.24 11.71 -32.01
N ASP A 625 33.72 10.87 -32.94
CA ASP A 625 33.89 11.22 -34.36
C ASP A 625 32.55 11.49 -35.06
N SER A 626 31.45 10.98 -34.49
CA SER A 626 30.09 11.19 -35.00
C SER A 626 29.41 12.43 -34.42
N GLN A 627 30.10 13.25 -33.63
CA GLN A 627 29.50 14.39 -32.93
C GLN A 627 30.28 15.68 -33.21
N THR A 628 29.57 16.74 -33.61
CA THR A 628 30.10 18.11 -33.77
C THR A 628 29.40 19.06 -32.80
N GLY A 629 29.86 20.31 -32.68
CA GLY A 629 29.22 21.31 -31.82
C GLY A 629 27.74 21.56 -32.15
N ASP A 630 27.33 21.32 -33.40
CA ASP A 630 25.99 21.60 -33.93
C ASP A 630 25.21 20.35 -34.41
N SER A 631 25.85 19.17 -34.48
CA SER A 631 25.22 17.95 -34.98
C SER A 631 25.60 16.69 -34.18
N PHE A 632 24.69 15.72 -34.15
CA PHE A 632 24.87 14.40 -33.56
C PHE A 632 24.53 13.34 -34.60
N CYS A 633 25.49 12.47 -34.92
CA CYS A 633 25.42 11.45 -35.96
C CYS A 633 24.93 12.02 -37.31
N GLY A 634 25.39 13.21 -37.68
CA GLY A 634 25.04 13.89 -38.93
C GLY A 634 23.70 14.66 -38.91
N VAL A 635 22.96 14.64 -37.80
CA VAL A 635 21.67 15.35 -37.65
C VAL A 635 21.86 16.59 -36.79
N LYS A 636 21.28 17.73 -37.21
CA LYS A 636 21.41 18.99 -36.46
C LYS A 636 20.73 18.91 -35.10
N ASN A 637 21.33 19.52 -34.08
CA ASN A 637 20.78 19.56 -32.72
C ASN A 637 19.37 20.17 -32.67
N THR A 638 19.09 21.20 -33.47
CA THR A 638 17.76 21.82 -33.56
C THR A 638 16.73 20.87 -34.18
N GLU A 639 17.12 20.12 -35.22
CA GLU A 639 16.26 19.12 -35.86
C GLU A 639 15.93 17.98 -34.90
N LEU A 640 16.91 17.47 -34.14
CA LEU A 640 16.68 16.45 -33.12
C LEU A 640 15.64 16.89 -32.08
N MET A 641 15.75 18.13 -31.60
CA MET A 641 14.78 18.67 -30.64
C MET A 641 13.40 18.88 -31.27
N GLY A 642 13.30 19.40 -32.50
CA GLY A 642 12.03 19.76 -33.13
C GLY A 642 11.27 18.60 -33.77
N GLN A 643 11.95 17.55 -34.26
CA GLN A 643 11.32 16.59 -35.19
C GLN A 643 11.56 15.11 -34.89
N TRP A 644 12.47 14.76 -33.97
CA TRP A 644 12.85 13.37 -33.71
C TRP A 644 12.24 12.83 -32.41
N GLN A 645 11.82 11.57 -32.42
CA GLN A 645 11.52 10.81 -31.20
C GLN A 645 12.81 10.36 -30.54
N PHE A 646 12.81 10.21 -29.22
CA PHE A 646 13.99 9.78 -28.48
C PHE A 646 14.34 8.33 -28.80
N ALA A 647 13.33 7.50 -29.10
CA ALA A 647 13.55 6.17 -29.69
C ALA A 647 14.34 6.23 -31.02
N GLU A 648 14.03 7.17 -31.91
CA GLU A 648 14.77 7.36 -33.17
C GLU A 648 16.20 7.86 -32.90
N THR A 649 16.39 8.76 -31.93
CA THR A 649 17.72 9.24 -31.53
C THR A 649 18.56 8.13 -30.91
N ALA A 650 17.96 7.26 -30.09
CA ALA A 650 18.65 6.11 -29.52
C ALA A 650 19.05 5.08 -30.59
N HIS A 651 18.19 4.86 -31.59
CA HIS A 651 18.52 4.06 -32.76
C HIS A 651 19.68 4.70 -33.56
N LEU A 652 19.60 6.01 -33.83
CA LEU A 652 20.65 6.76 -34.52
C LEU A 652 22.01 6.64 -33.83
N ALA A 653 22.03 6.69 -32.48
CA ALA A 653 23.25 6.55 -31.69
C ALA A 653 23.92 5.18 -31.84
N LEU A 654 23.13 4.11 -32.04
CA LEU A 654 23.62 2.73 -32.14
C LEU A 654 23.96 2.32 -33.58
N PHE A 655 23.14 2.75 -34.54
CA PHE A 655 23.16 2.23 -35.91
C PHE A 655 23.53 3.29 -36.96
N GLY A 656 23.76 4.54 -36.56
CA GLY A 656 24.23 5.62 -37.44
C GLY A 656 23.21 6.07 -38.50
N SER A 657 21.96 5.61 -38.43
CA SER A 657 20.91 5.94 -39.39
C SER A 657 19.54 6.11 -38.73
N ARG A 658 18.65 6.88 -39.38
CA ARG A 658 17.25 7.02 -38.95
C ARG A 658 16.50 5.71 -39.23
N PRO A 659 15.81 5.13 -38.24
CA PRO A 659 15.09 3.87 -38.46
C PRO A 659 13.90 4.04 -39.41
N GLY A 660 13.61 3.00 -40.19
CA GLY A 660 12.33 2.87 -40.88
C GLY A 660 11.19 2.58 -39.89
N LYS A 661 9.94 2.58 -40.38
CA LYS A 661 8.77 2.30 -39.52
C LYS A 661 8.80 0.90 -38.88
N GLU A 662 9.31 -0.09 -39.61
CA GLU A 662 9.41 -1.46 -39.09
C GLU A 662 10.51 -1.58 -38.03
N ASP A 663 11.71 -1.04 -38.32
CA ASP A 663 12.84 -1.04 -37.39
C ASP A 663 12.54 -0.27 -36.12
N LEU A 664 11.91 0.92 -36.22
CA LEU A 664 11.53 1.71 -35.05
C LEU A 664 10.52 0.97 -34.16
N PHE A 665 9.57 0.26 -34.79
CA PHE A 665 8.61 -0.56 -34.06
C PHE A 665 9.31 -1.74 -33.36
N ALA A 666 10.13 -2.50 -34.09
CA ALA A 666 10.85 -3.64 -33.53
C ALA A 666 11.80 -3.22 -32.39
N PHE A 667 12.49 -2.09 -32.56
CA PHE A 667 13.33 -1.49 -31.55
C PHE A 667 12.54 -1.04 -30.31
N SER A 668 11.36 -0.43 -30.49
CA SER A 668 10.50 -0.01 -29.37
C SER A 668 9.92 -1.22 -28.60
N VAL A 669 9.48 -2.26 -29.32
CA VAL A 669 9.05 -3.54 -28.72
C VAL A 669 10.16 -4.13 -27.87
N LEU A 670 11.36 -4.20 -28.44
CA LEU A 670 12.55 -4.69 -27.75
C LEU A 670 12.82 -3.89 -26.46
N LEU A 671 12.76 -2.56 -26.55
CA LEU A 671 13.00 -1.68 -25.40
C LEU A 671 11.91 -1.80 -24.34
N GLY A 672 10.65 -2.09 -24.67
CA GLY A 672 9.60 -2.25 -23.66
C GLY A 672 9.61 -3.61 -22.95
N LEU A 673 9.98 -4.69 -23.64
CA LEU A 673 9.99 -6.04 -23.07
C LEU A 673 11.03 -6.24 -21.97
N ILE A 674 12.12 -5.46 -22.01
CA ILE A 674 13.31 -5.71 -21.19
C ILE A 674 13.51 -4.66 -20.10
N ILE A 675 12.49 -3.82 -19.86
CA ILE A 675 12.50 -2.74 -18.86
C ILE A 675 12.87 -3.25 -17.47
N SER A 676 12.29 -4.37 -17.05
CA SER A 676 12.55 -4.97 -15.73
C SER A 676 12.36 -6.48 -15.79
N ASN A 677 13.04 -7.18 -14.88
CA ASN A 677 12.83 -8.61 -14.62
C ASN A 677 12.58 -8.85 -13.11
N GLY A 678 12.03 -7.83 -12.44
CA GLY A 678 11.65 -7.86 -11.04
C GLY A 678 12.70 -7.30 -10.06
N PRO A 679 12.28 -7.05 -8.81
CA PRO A 679 13.05 -6.26 -7.85
C PRO A 679 14.24 -7.00 -7.23
N GLY A 680 14.26 -8.34 -7.29
CA GLY A 680 15.36 -9.17 -6.79
C GLY A 680 16.52 -9.35 -7.77
N THR A 681 16.43 -8.78 -8.98
CA THR A 681 17.50 -8.90 -9.99
C THR A 681 18.74 -8.13 -9.58
N ILE A 682 19.94 -8.62 -9.92
CA ILE A 682 21.19 -7.94 -9.57
C ILE A 682 21.26 -6.51 -10.17
N SER A 683 20.69 -6.29 -11.37
CA SER A 683 20.51 -4.97 -11.98
C SER A 683 19.62 -4.01 -11.20
N ALA A 684 18.69 -4.52 -10.37
CA ALA A 684 17.87 -3.73 -9.46
C ALA A 684 18.53 -3.59 -8.07
N GLN A 685 19.30 -4.59 -7.62
CA GLN A 685 20.01 -4.54 -6.34
C GLN A 685 21.13 -3.49 -6.32
N GLY A 686 21.91 -3.37 -7.39
CA GLY A 686 22.98 -2.37 -7.51
C GLY A 686 22.53 -0.92 -7.25
N PRO A 687 21.51 -0.40 -7.95
CA PRO A 687 20.99 0.95 -7.71
C PRO A 687 20.36 1.10 -6.32
N LYS A 688 19.60 0.10 -5.84
CA LYS A 688 19.05 0.09 -4.48
C LYS A 688 20.13 0.15 -3.40
N GLY A 689 21.20 -0.60 -3.58
CA GLY A 689 22.38 -0.57 -2.71
C GLY A 689 23.01 0.83 -2.68
N SER A 690 23.05 1.50 -3.83
CA SER A 690 23.57 2.87 -3.96
C SER A 690 22.70 3.89 -3.23
N VAL A 691 21.37 3.79 -3.36
CA VAL A 691 20.40 4.62 -2.62
C VAL A 691 20.54 4.38 -1.12
N SER A 692 20.50 3.11 -0.69
CA SER A 692 20.64 2.69 0.71
C SER A 692 21.94 3.17 1.35
N ALA A 693 23.02 3.27 0.56
CA ALA A 693 24.31 3.77 1.00
C ALA A 693 24.36 5.30 1.19
N ASP A 694 23.57 6.08 0.44
CA ASP A 694 23.47 7.53 0.63
C ASP A 694 22.47 7.93 1.74
N GLY A 695 21.64 6.99 2.18
CA GLY A 695 20.64 7.18 3.23
C GLY A 695 19.34 7.77 2.68
N PRO A 696 18.39 6.95 2.19
CA PRO A 696 17.14 7.44 1.61
C PRO A 696 16.27 8.22 2.60
N GLU A 697 16.52 8.12 3.91
CA GLU A 697 15.85 8.92 4.94
C GLU A 697 16.14 10.43 4.83
N ALA A 698 17.24 10.79 4.15
CA ALA A 698 17.58 12.14 3.69
C ALA A 698 17.71 12.15 2.16
N PRO A 699 16.56 12.18 1.42
CA PRO A 699 16.53 11.97 -0.04
C PRO A 699 17.48 12.88 -0.84
N GLU A 700 17.72 14.10 -0.36
CA GLU A 700 18.63 15.09 -0.96
C GLU A 700 20.10 14.64 -1.02
N ARG A 701 20.49 13.64 -0.24
CA ARG A 701 21.84 13.06 -0.25
C ARG A 701 22.03 12.02 -1.35
N VAL A 702 20.93 11.44 -1.84
CA VAL A 702 20.98 10.36 -2.82
C VAL A 702 21.49 10.90 -4.15
N GLN A 703 22.63 10.38 -4.59
CA GLN A 703 23.19 10.76 -5.88
C GLN A 703 22.64 9.85 -6.98
N ILE A 704 21.75 10.40 -7.81
CA ILE A 704 21.06 9.62 -8.85
C ILE A 704 22.06 9.03 -9.84
N ASN A 705 23.07 9.79 -10.29
CA ASN A 705 24.13 9.27 -11.16
C ASN A 705 24.89 8.09 -10.54
N LYS A 706 25.19 8.14 -9.23
CA LYS A 706 25.80 7.03 -8.49
C LYS A 706 24.91 5.79 -8.52
N CYS A 707 23.60 5.96 -8.42
CA CYS A 707 22.65 4.85 -8.47
C CYS A 707 22.64 4.18 -9.85
N TYR A 708 22.69 4.93 -10.94
CA TYR A 708 22.85 4.36 -12.29
C TYR A 708 24.20 3.67 -12.48
N ILE A 709 25.29 4.17 -11.87
CA ILE A 709 26.58 3.44 -11.82
C ILE A 709 26.43 2.13 -11.05
N GLY A 710 25.69 2.13 -9.94
CA GLY A 710 25.31 0.90 -9.23
C GLY A 710 24.61 -0.11 -10.14
N PHE A 711 23.69 0.35 -11.00
CA PHE A 711 23.09 -0.49 -12.03
C PHE A 711 24.11 -1.00 -13.06
N LEU A 712 24.90 -0.12 -13.67
CA LEU A 712 25.85 -0.48 -14.73
C LEU A 712 26.93 -1.45 -14.24
N THR A 713 27.42 -1.29 -13.02
CA THR A 713 28.39 -2.21 -12.38
C THR A 713 27.78 -3.58 -12.06
N HIS A 714 26.45 -3.68 -12.03
CA HIS A 714 25.69 -4.90 -11.79
C HIS A 714 25.05 -5.45 -13.09
N THR A 715 25.60 -5.05 -14.24
CA THR A 715 25.31 -5.62 -15.57
C THR A 715 26.62 -6.08 -16.22
N GLY A 716 26.57 -7.11 -17.05
CA GLY A 716 27.76 -7.68 -17.67
C GLY A 716 27.46 -8.98 -18.42
N TYR A 717 28.49 -9.69 -18.86
CA TYR A 717 28.31 -10.94 -19.62
C TYR A 717 27.45 -11.98 -18.89
N ALA A 718 27.56 -12.09 -17.56
CA ALA A 718 26.75 -13.01 -16.76
C ALA A 718 25.29 -12.53 -16.54
N HIS A 719 25.03 -11.22 -16.59
CA HIS A 719 23.69 -10.64 -16.38
C HIS A 719 23.41 -9.58 -17.45
N GLY A 720 22.74 -10.01 -18.52
CA GLY A 720 22.50 -9.22 -19.73
C GLY A 720 23.30 -9.69 -20.96
N GLY A 721 24.29 -10.58 -20.79
CA GLY A 721 25.13 -11.07 -21.90
C GLY A 721 24.64 -12.31 -22.65
N ASN A 722 23.59 -13.00 -22.18
CA ASN A 722 23.07 -14.21 -22.85
C ASN A 722 22.59 -13.93 -24.30
N GLY A 723 21.97 -12.77 -24.52
CA GLY A 723 21.57 -12.35 -25.88
C GLY A 723 22.76 -12.09 -26.81
N PHE A 724 23.91 -11.69 -26.25
CA PHE A 724 25.16 -11.56 -27.00
C PHE A 724 25.69 -12.93 -27.41
N GLU A 725 25.75 -13.89 -26.48
CA GLU A 725 26.20 -15.26 -26.79
C GLU A 725 25.31 -15.89 -27.88
N ALA A 726 24.02 -15.56 -27.89
CA ALA A 726 23.10 -15.95 -28.94
C ALA A 726 23.41 -15.34 -30.31
N ILE A 727 23.79 -14.05 -30.39
CA ILE A 727 24.19 -13.44 -31.66
C ILE A 727 25.42 -14.15 -32.23
N SER A 728 26.48 -14.35 -31.42
CA SER A 728 27.68 -15.09 -31.88
C SER A 728 27.35 -16.52 -32.30
N PHE A 729 26.49 -17.20 -31.54
CA PHE A 729 26.00 -18.54 -31.89
C PHE A 729 25.27 -18.55 -33.23
N LEU A 730 24.33 -17.63 -33.46
CA LEU A 730 23.59 -17.53 -34.72
C LEU A 730 24.50 -17.18 -35.89
N LEU A 731 25.43 -16.24 -35.73
CA LEU A 731 26.41 -15.89 -36.76
C LEU A 731 27.24 -17.09 -37.17
N GLU A 732 27.68 -17.92 -36.22
CA GLU A 732 28.40 -19.15 -36.51
C GLU A 732 27.54 -20.16 -37.28
N ARG A 733 26.27 -20.33 -36.89
CA ARG A 733 25.35 -21.28 -37.53
C ARG A 733 24.92 -20.87 -38.94
N PHE A 734 24.83 -19.57 -39.21
CA PHE A 734 24.38 -19.03 -40.49
C PHE A 734 25.54 -18.56 -41.39
N ARG A 735 26.81 -18.71 -40.95
CA ARG A 735 28.00 -18.27 -41.67
C ARG A 735 28.03 -18.73 -43.13
N ASP A 736 27.74 -20.00 -43.37
CA ASP A 736 27.79 -20.62 -44.70
C ASP A 736 26.40 -20.72 -45.37
N ALA A 737 25.37 -20.15 -44.74
CA ALA A 737 23.97 -20.28 -45.18
C ALA A 737 23.59 -19.31 -46.32
N GLN A 738 24.44 -18.36 -46.72
CA GLN A 738 24.15 -17.37 -47.77
C GLN A 738 22.81 -16.61 -47.58
N LEU A 739 22.41 -16.38 -46.32
CA LEU A 739 21.18 -15.69 -45.98
C LEU A 739 21.27 -14.19 -46.35
N ALA A 740 20.48 -13.75 -47.33
CA ALA A 740 20.47 -12.36 -47.80
C ALA A 740 19.63 -11.43 -46.92
N ASP A 741 18.39 -11.84 -46.59
CA ASP A 741 17.46 -11.10 -45.75
C ASP A 741 16.82 -12.03 -44.71
N PRO A 742 17.08 -11.81 -43.41
CA PRO A 742 16.48 -12.61 -42.34
C PRO A 742 14.97 -12.37 -42.17
N GLY A 743 14.40 -11.37 -42.84
CA GLY A 743 12.96 -11.11 -42.92
C GLY A 743 12.25 -11.79 -44.10
N ASP A 744 12.96 -12.49 -44.99
CA ASP A 744 12.37 -13.19 -46.12
C ASP A 744 11.87 -14.59 -45.73
N ARG A 745 10.60 -14.89 -45.99
CA ARG A 745 10.01 -16.23 -45.75
C ARG A 745 10.47 -17.25 -46.79
N ASP A 746 10.87 -16.81 -47.98
CA ASP A 746 11.32 -17.65 -49.09
C ASP A 746 12.86 -17.75 -49.14
N HIS A 747 13.50 -17.67 -47.96
CA HIS A 747 14.96 -17.67 -47.77
C HIS A 747 15.69 -18.95 -48.26
N GLY A 748 14.97 -20.00 -48.67
CA GLY A 748 15.54 -21.20 -49.30
C GLY A 748 16.36 -22.14 -48.38
N LEU A 749 16.36 -21.93 -47.06
CA LEU A 749 17.11 -22.74 -46.09
C LEU A 749 16.25 -23.85 -45.49
N ASN A 750 16.86 -25.02 -45.27
CA ASN A 750 16.22 -26.11 -44.52
C ASN A 750 16.54 -25.99 -43.02
N LEU A 751 15.83 -25.09 -42.32
CA LEU A 751 16.07 -24.80 -40.90
C LEU A 751 15.97 -26.05 -40.02
N LYS A 752 15.03 -26.96 -40.34
CA LYS A 752 14.84 -28.23 -39.63
C LYS A 752 16.06 -29.14 -39.72
N GLU A 753 16.68 -29.22 -40.88
CA GLU A 753 17.91 -29.99 -41.07
C GLU A 753 19.12 -29.34 -40.36
N MET A 754 19.25 -28.01 -40.44
CA MET A 754 20.28 -27.25 -39.73
C MET A 754 20.17 -27.48 -38.20
N ALA A 755 18.97 -27.36 -37.65
CA ALA A 755 18.66 -27.59 -36.25
C ALA A 755 18.97 -29.05 -35.83
N ALA A 756 18.55 -30.03 -36.63
CA ALA A 756 18.80 -31.44 -36.37
C ALA A 756 20.29 -31.80 -36.43
N ALA A 757 21.05 -31.20 -37.36
CA ALA A 757 22.50 -31.37 -37.45
C ALA A 757 23.20 -30.86 -36.17
N TYR A 758 22.86 -29.65 -35.73
CA TYR A 758 23.44 -29.09 -34.52
C TYR A 758 23.02 -29.84 -33.24
N ALA A 759 21.77 -30.31 -33.15
CA ALA A 759 21.33 -31.11 -32.00
C ALA A 759 22.16 -32.39 -31.82
N ARG A 760 22.54 -33.07 -32.93
CA ARG A 760 23.43 -34.24 -32.91
C ARG A 760 24.86 -33.87 -32.52
N GLU A 761 25.39 -32.77 -33.07
CA GLU A 761 26.71 -32.22 -32.72
C GLU A 761 26.80 -31.94 -31.21
N TYR A 762 25.82 -31.21 -30.68
CA TYR A 762 25.77 -30.83 -29.27
C TYR A 762 25.56 -32.04 -28.35
N GLN A 763 24.80 -33.06 -28.78
CA GLN A 763 24.67 -34.32 -28.04
C GLN A 763 26.03 -35.02 -27.88
N ALA A 764 26.81 -35.12 -28.96
CA ALA A 764 28.13 -35.74 -28.95
C ALA A 764 29.10 -34.96 -28.04
N TYR A 765 29.11 -33.62 -28.14
CA TYR A 765 29.89 -32.75 -27.27
C TYR A 765 29.55 -32.97 -25.78
N LYS A 766 28.26 -32.92 -25.41
CA LYS A 766 27.80 -33.10 -24.03
C LYS A 766 28.13 -34.48 -23.46
N LYS A 767 28.08 -35.53 -24.30
CA LYS A 767 28.47 -36.90 -23.91
C LYS A 767 29.96 -36.97 -23.61
N LYS A 768 30.80 -36.33 -24.43
CA LYS A 768 32.25 -36.25 -24.24
C LYS A 768 32.61 -35.47 -22.97
N ALA A 769 32.09 -34.26 -22.79
CA ALA A 769 32.38 -33.42 -21.62
C ALA A 769 32.02 -34.11 -20.29
N LYS A 770 30.87 -34.82 -20.25
CA LYS A 770 30.49 -35.63 -19.09
C LYS A 770 31.44 -36.80 -18.81
N ALA A 771 31.96 -37.45 -19.86
CA ALA A 771 32.94 -38.53 -19.71
C ALA A 771 34.28 -38.02 -19.17
N GLU A 772 34.63 -36.77 -19.49
CA GLU A 772 35.85 -36.09 -19.04
C GLU A 772 35.72 -35.46 -17.64
N GLY A 773 34.55 -35.57 -17.00
CA GLY A 773 34.30 -35.03 -15.65
C GLY A 773 34.03 -33.53 -15.61
N GLU A 774 33.81 -32.88 -16.77
CA GLU A 774 33.49 -31.47 -16.85
C GLU A 774 32.03 -31.22 -16.46
N LEU A 775 31.83 -30.70 -15.26
CA LEU A 775 30.49 -30.41 -14.71
C LEU A 775 29.87 -29.10 -15.25
N SER A 776 30.66 -28.27 -15.93
CA SER A 776 30.27 -26.96 -16.46
C SER A 776 30.49 -26.86 -17.98
N TYR A 777 29.92 -27.79 -18.75
CA TYR A 777 29.95 -27.75 -20.21
C TYR A 777 29.10 -26.59 -20.77
N PHE A 778 29.44 -26.16 -22.00
CA PHE A 778 28.77 -25.07 -22.71
C PHE A 778 27.26 -25.29 -22.80
N LYS A 779 26.49 -24.23 -22.53
CA LYS A 779 25.02 -24.23 -22.64
C LYS A 779 24.64 -23.45 -23.89
N ILE A 780 23.70 -23.99 -24.67
CA ILE A 780 23.17 -23.27 -25.83
C ILE A 780 22.52 -21.98 -25.33
N PRO A 781 22.94 -20.80 -25.82
CA PRO A 781 22.42 -19.53 -25.35
C PRO A 781 20.94 -19.40 -25.70
N CYS A 782 20.22 -18.73 -24.82
CA CYS A 782 18.79 -18.41 -24.97
C CYS A 782 17.80 -19.60 -25.06
N VAL A 783 18.27 -20.81 -24.75
CA VAL A 783 17.44 -22.01 -24.68
C VAL A 783 17.21 -22.39 -23.21
N ASN A 784 15.96 -22.68 -22.83
CA ASN A 784 15.46 -23.10 -21.50
C ASN A 784 14.94 -21.96 -20.59
N HIS A 785 14.09 -22.33 -19.62
CA HIS A 785 13.54 -21.41 -18.60
C HIS A 785 13.57 -22.06 -17.20
N PRO A 786 14.04 -21.37 -16.15
CA PRO A 786 14.26 -21.96 -14.83
C PRO A 786 12.98 -22.41 -14.11
N VAL A 787 11.83 -21.78 -14.41
CA VAL A 787 10.54 -22.06 -13.75
C VAL A 787 9.82 -23.28 -14.33
N PHE A 788 9.91 -23.49 -15.64
CA PHE A 788 9.22 -24.58 -16.35
C PHE A 788 10.08 -25.85 -16.45
N LYS A 789 11.11 -25.94 -15.60
CA LYS A 789 12.06 -27.04 -15.60
C LYS A 789 11.38 -28.30 -15.06
N GLY A 790 11.02 -29.20 -15.97
CA GLY A 790 10.41 -30.50 -15.64
C GLY A 790 8.98 -30.67 -16.15
N GLU A 791 8.41 -29.65 -16.79
CA GLU A 791 7.11 -29.73 -17.46
C GLU A 791 7.24 -30.40 -18.84
N ASP A 792 6.18 -31.09 -19.28
CA ASP A 792 6.11 -31.77 -20.58
C ASP A 792 6.12 -30.77 -21.75
N VAL A 793 5.63 -29.55 -21.53
CA VAL A 793 5.61 -28.46 -22.51
C VAL A 793 6.02 -27.16 -21.83
N ASN A 794 6.91 -26.40 -22.46
CA ASN A 794 7.52 -25.20 -21.88
C ASN A 794 7.49 -24.06 -22.92
N TYR A 795 6.76 -22.99 -22.61
CA TYR A 795 6.70 -21.77 -23.42
C TYR A 795 6.98 -20.55 -22.53
N ASP A 796 7.77 -19.60 -23.02
CA ASP A 796 7.91 -18.29 -22.38
C ASP A 796 6.77 -17.38 -22.85
N PRO A 797 5.86 -16.92 -21.97
CA PRO A 797 4.72 -16.10 -22.38
C PRO A 797 5.12 -14.81 -23.12
N ARG A 798 6.32 -14.28 -22.87
CA ARG A 798 6.82 -13.09 -23.53
C ARG A 798 7.26 -13.38 -24.96
N GLU A 799 7.82 -14.56 -25.19
CA GLU A 799 8.22 -14.99 -26.53
C GLU A 799 6.99 -15.25 -27.40
N VAL A 800 5.99 -15.96 -26.88
CA VAL A 800 4.72 -16.21 -27.56
C VAL A 800 4.04 -14.89 -27.98
N PHE A 801 3.96 -13.93 -27.06
CA PHE A 801 3.40 -12.61 -27.34
C PHE A 801 4.12 -11.91 -28.51
N VAL A 802 5.46 -11.96 -28.54
CA VAL A 802 6.22 -11.34 -29.63
C VAL A 802 6.02 -12.09 -30.94
N GLY A 803 5.98 -13.42 -30.92
CA GLY A 803 5.68 -14.24 -32.10
C GLY A 803 4.33 -13.86 -32.72
N GLU A 804 3.27 -13.81 -31.91
CA GLU A 804 1.92 -13.40 -32.34
C GLU A 804 1.89 -11.96 -32.87
N LEU A 805 2.63 -11.05 -32.22
CA LEU A 805 2.73 -9.65 -32.62
C LEU A 805 3.44 -9.47 -33.98
N LEU A 806 4.52 -10.22 -34.21
CA LEU A 806 5.23 -10.23 -35.49
C LEU A 806 4.34 -10.82 -36.60
N GLU A 807 3.68 -11.95 -36.32
CA GLU A 807 2.78 -12.61 -37.27
C GLU A 807 1.61 -11.72 -37.68
N THR A 808 0.94 -11.07 -36.72
CA THR A 808 -0.18 -10.15 -36.96
C THR A 808 0.22 -8.98 -37.86
N ARG A 809 1.49 -8.56 -37.82
CA ARG A 809 2.02 -7.47 -38.63
C ARG A 809 2.64 -7.94 -39.95
N GLY A 810 2.64 -9.24 -40.23
CA GLY A 810 3.29 -9.83 -41.40
C GLY A 810 4.82 -9.77 -41.35
N SER A 811 5.42 -9.56 -40.16
CA SER A 811 6.87 -9.55 -39.99
C SER A 811 7.38 -10.98 -39.78
N TYR A 812 8.50 -11.31 -40.41
CA TYR A 812 9.15 -12.62 -40.30
C TYR A 812 10.57 -12.48 -39.75
N ASN A 813 11.06 -13.52 -39.06
CA ASN A 813 12.42 -13.59 -38.54
C ASN A 813 12.95 -15.04 -38.59
N VAL A 814 13.81 -15.33 -39.55
CA VAL A 814 14.40 -16.66 -39.78
C VAL A 814 15.15 -17.23 -38.57
N PHE A 815 15.77 -16.38 -37.76
CA PHE A 815 16.53 -16.82 -36.59
C PHE A 815 15.62 -17.30 -35.45
N LEU A 816 14.43 -16.69 -35.32
CA LEU A 816 13.43 -17.11 -34.35
C LEU A 816 12.88 -18.50 -34.71
N ASP A 817 12.52 -18.70 -35.98
CA ASP A 817 12.11 -20.00 -36.51
C ASP A 817 13.19 -21.07 -36.32
N PHE A 818 14.46 -20.72 -36.57
CA PHE A 818 15.57 -21.63 -36.30
C PHE A 818 15.65 -22.03 -34.82
N TYR A 819 15.43 -21.10 -33.89
CA TYR A 819 15.38 -21.41 -32.46
C TYR A 819 14.23 -22.36 -32.10
N HIS A 820 13.05 -22.19 -32.71
CA HIS A 820 11.93 -23.12 -32.53
C HIS A 820 12.27 -24.52 -33.04
N GLU A 821 12.82 -24.63 -34.25
CA GLU A 821 13.28 -25.91 -34.82
C GLU A 821 14.39 -26.54 -33.98
N LEU A 822 15.32 -25.73 -33.47
CA LEU A 822 16.42 -26.19 -32.61
C LEU A 822 15.91 -26.80 -31.31
N VAL A 823 15.00 -26.12 -30.63
CA VAL A 823 14.37 -26.61 -29.40
C VAL A 823 13.70 -27.98 -29.63
N GLN A 824 12.96 -28.13 -30.73
CA GLN A 824 12.30 -29.38 -31.09
C GLN A 824 13.29 -30.48 -31.46
N ALA A 825 14.37 -30.13 -32.17
CA ALA A 825 15.43 -31.06 -32.54
C ALA A 825 16.20 -31.58 -31.31
N LEU A 826 16.47 -30.72 -30.32
CA LEU A 826 17.14 -31.10 -29.07
C LEU A 826 16.31 -32.10 -28.25
N PHE A 827 14.98 -31.90 -28.21
CA PHE A 827 14.05 -32.83 -27.59
C PHE A 827 14.03 -34.17 -28.32
N THR A 828 13.78 -34.14 -29.64
CA THR A 828 13.67 -35.35 -30.48
C THR A 828 14.95 -36.18 -30.50
N THR A 829 16.12 -35.52 -30.46
CA THR A 829 17.44 -36.19 -30.45
C THR A 829 17.80 -36.77 -29.07
N GLY A 830 17.04 -36.44 -28.01
CA GLY A 830 17.28 -36.95 -26.65
C GLY A 830 18.46 -36.29 -25.93
N VAL A 831 18.79 -35.04 -26.27
CA VAL A 831 19.82 -34.24 -25.55
C VAL A 831 19.39 -33.91 -24.12
N SER A 832 18.07 -33.81 -23.92
CA SER A 832 17.39 -33.56 -22.66
C SER A 832 16.11 -34.38 -22.59
N ARG A 833 15.60 -34.62 -21.38
CA ARG A 833 14.30 -35.28 -21.15
C ARG A 833 13.12 -34.31 -21.19
N ASN A 834 13.38 -33.00 -21.19
CA ASN A 834 12.37 -31.96 -21.15
C ASN A 834 12.32 -31.20 -22.48
N VAL A 835 11.16 -30.63 -22.80
CA VAL A 835 11.03 -29.65 -23.89
C VAL A 835 11.71 -28.35 -23.44
N TYR A 836 12.70 -27.90 -24.22
CA TYR A 836 13.27 -26.58 -24.03
C TYR A 836 12.26 -25.53 -24.49
N CYS A 837 12.32 -24.31 -23.97
CA CYS A 837 11.62 -23.18 -24.58
C CYS A 837 12.66 -22.22 -25.16
N VAL A 838 12.22 -21.43 -26.13
CA VAL A 838 12.92 -20.21 -26.52
C VAL A 838 12.66 -19.19 -25.42
N ASN A 839 13.72 -18.64 -24.84
CA ASN A 839 13.55 -17.63 -23.78
C ASN A 839 13.47 -16.22 -24.38
N ILE A 840 13.09 -15.24 -23.56
CA ILE A 840 13.03 -13.84 -24.01
C ILE A 840 14.37 -13.29 -24.54
N ASP A 841 15.52 -13.80 -24.05
CA ASP A 841 16.84 -13.36 -24.52
C ASP A 841 17.09 -13.75 -25.98
N ALA A 842 16.51 -14.86 -26.48
CA ALA A 842 16.57 -15.22 -27.89
C ALA A 842 15.81 -14.20 -28.72
N VAL A 843 14.60 -13.84 -28.29
CA VAL A 843 13.77 -12.84 -28.98
C VAL A 843 14.50 -11.49 -29.08
N ILE A 844 15.18 -11.09 -28.01
CA ILE A 844 16.05 -9.90 -28.00
C ILE A 844 17.15 -10.02 -29.06
N ALA A 845 17.88 -11.13 -29.04
CA ALA A 845 19.00 -11.37 -29.94
C ALA A 845 18.58 -11.38 -31.41
N VAL A 846 17.49 -12.08 -31.76
CA VAL A 846 17.05 -12.24 -33.14
C VAL A 846 16.46 -10.96 -33.74
N ILE A 847 15.75 -10.14 -32.95
CA ILE A 847 15.24 -8.84 -33.40
C ILE A 847 16.41 -7.91 -33.73
N LEU A 848 17.38 -7.83 -32.82
CA LEU A 848 18.55 -6.99 -33.00
C LEU A 848 19.42 -7.49 -34.17
N LEU A 849 19.64 -8.81 -34.27
CA LEU A 849 20.40 -9.40 -35.37
C LEU A 849 19.74 -9.13 -36.71
N LYS A 850 18.40 -9.19 -36.81
CA LYS A 850 17.67 -8.83 -38.05
C LYS A 850 17.99 -7.40 -38.49
N MET A 851 17.97 -6.44 -37.58
CA MET A 851 18.29 -5.02 -37.87
C MET A 851 19.76 -4.82 -38.29
N LEU A 852 20.68 -5.62 -37.71
CA LEU A 852 22.12 -5.51 -37.94
C LEU A 852 22.64 -6.37 -39.09
N TRP A 853 21.85 -7.32 -39.59
CA TRP A 853 22.30 -8.35 -40.52
C TRP A 853 22.84 -7.78 -41.82
N LYS A 854 22.07 -6.89 -42.46
CA LYS A 854 22.45 -6.32 -43.75
C LYS A 854 23.73 -5.46 -43.65
N PRO A 855 23.85 -4.51 -42.69
CA PRO A 855 25.11 -3.82 -42.43
C PRO A 855 26.30 -4.74 -42.12
N PHE A 856 26.07 -5.86 -41.46
CA PHE A 856 27.13 -6.82 -41.17
C PHE A 856 27.59 -7.54 -42.44
N MET A 857 26.64 -8.04 -43.25
CA MET A 857 26.92 -8.78 -44.48
C MET A 857 27.58 -7.92 -45.57
N ASP A 858 27.29 -6.61 -45.61
CA ASP A 858 27.94 -5.69 -46.55
C ASP A 858 29.30 -5.12 -46.03
N GLY A 859 29.68 -5.48 -44.80
CA GLY A 859 30.95 -5.10 -44.18
C GLY A 859 30.98 -3.69 -43.61
N SER A 860 29.84 -3.00 -43.52
CA SER A 860 29.76 -1.65 -42.92
C SER A 860 29.91 -1.64 -41.39
N ILE A 861 29.64 -2.77 -40.72
CA ILE A 861 29.88 -2.94 -39.28
C ILE A 861 30.68 -4.22 -38.98
N SER A 862 31.48 -4.20 -37.92
CA SER A 862 32.22 -5.39 -37.45
C SER A 862 31.37 -6.25 -36.51
N GLU A 863 31.84 -7.48 -36.26
CA GLU A 863 31.29 -8.34 -35.20
C GLU A 863 31.26 -7.63 -33.85
N SER A 864 32.37 -6.99 -33.46
CA SER A 864 32.46 -6.20 -32.22
C SER A 864 31.47 -5.03 -32.14
N THR A 865 31.10 -4.41 -33.26
CA THR A 865 30.07 -3.35 -33.29
C THR A 865 28.68 -3.93 -33.01
N MET A 866 28.37 -5.12 -33.54
CA MET A 866 27.11 -5.80 -33.22
C MET A 866 27.01 -6.14 -31.73
N GLU A 867 28.11 -6.65 -31.17
CA GLU A 867 28.20 -6.99 -29.74
C GLU A 867 27.98 -5.75 -28.87
N TYR A 868 28.63 -4.63 -29.21
CA TYR A 868 28.48 -3.36 -28.52
C TYR A 868 27.04 -2.85 -28.58
N ALA A 869 26.40 -2.91 -29.76
CA ALA A 869 25.02 -2.47 -29.96
C ALA A 869 24.00 -3.32 -29.18
N ALA A 870 24.19 -4.65 -29.14
CA ALA A 870 23.31 -5.56 -28.41
C ALA A 870 23.30 -5.27 -26.91
N PHE A 871 24.50 -5.19 -26.33
CA PHE A 871 24.64 -4.95 -24.90
C PHE A 871 24.21 -3.53 -24.52
N THR A 872 24.44 -2.54 -25.38
CA THR A 872 23.97 -1.17 -25.14
C THR A 872 22.45 -1.05 -25.23
N THR A 873 21.80 -1.79 -26.14
CA THR A 873 20.33 -1.84 -26.21
C THR A 873 19.71 -2.41 -24.93
N PHE A 874 20.33 -3.47 -24.36
CA PHE A 874 19.94 -3.99 -23.05
C PHE A 874 20.05 -2.93 -21.95
N ILE A 875 21.15 -2.15 -21.95
CA ILE A 875 21.35 -1.06 -21.00
C ILE A 875 20.26 0.01 -21.15
N PHE A 876 20.00 0.48 -22.38
CA PHE A 876 18.99 1.49 -22.70
C PHE A 876 17.62 1.16 -22.15
N SER A 877 17.20 -0.09 -22.23
CA SER A 877 15.90 -0.46 -21.68
C SER A 877 15.95 -0.75 -20.19
N ARG A 878 16.92 -1.53 -19.70
CA ARG A 878 16.96 -1.93 -18.28
C ARG A 878 17.13 -0.73 -17.34
N MET A 879 17.72 0.36 -17.83
CA MET A 879 17.82 1.59 -17.05
C MET A 879 16.45 2.22 -16.73
N LEU A 880 15.38 1.90 -17.47
CA LEU A 880 14.02 2.40 -17.20
C LEU A 880 13.44 1.76 -15.95
N GLY A 881 13.55 0.42 -15.82
CA GLY A 881 13.14 -0.27 -14.60
C GLY A 881 14.01 0.17 -13.42
N THR A 882 15.32 0.35 -13.66
CA THR A 882 16.25 0.92 -12.67
C THR A 882 15.82 2.32 -12.22
N ALA A 883 15.40 3.21 -13.12
CA ALA A 883 14.92 4.54 -12.78
C ALA A 883 13.73 4.46 -11.79
N ALA A 884 12.81 3.55 -12.05
CA ALA A 884 11.66 3.30 -11.19
C ALA A 884 12.08 2.75 -9.81
N GLU A 885 13.07 1.84 -9.75
CA GLU A 885 13.60 1.31 -8.48
C GLU A 885 14.38 2.37 -7.69
N ILE A 886 15.11 3.27 -8.37
CA ILE A 886 15.82 4.39 -7.73
C ILE A 886 14.80 5.31 -7.07
N ASP A 887 13.79 5.79 -7.82
CA ASP A 887 12.75 6.66 -7.26
C ASP A 887 12.01 5.99 -6.10
N ASP A 888 11.60 4.73 -6.26
CA ASP A 888 10.84 4.02 -5.24
C ASP A 888 11.66 3.77 -3.97
N HIS A 889 12.94 3.37 -4.09
CA HIS A 889 13.83 3.20 -2.93
C HIS A 889 14.13 4.55 -2.27
N THR A 890 14.36 5.62 -3.03
CA THR A 890 14.59 6.95 -2.44
C THR A 890 13.40 7.38 -1.57
N ASN A 891 12.17 7.11 -2.02
CA ASN A 891 10.96 7.50 -1.33
C ASN A 891 10.52 6.53 -0.21
N ARG A 892 10.81 5.23 -0.33
CA ARG A 892 10.32 4.18 0.60
C ARG A 892 11.39 3.45 1.38
N GLY A 893 12.64 3.51 0.97
CA GLY A 893 13.73 2.80 1.62
C GLY A 893 14.07 3.33 3.00
N ARG A 894 14.84 2.52 3.72
CA ARG A 894 15.48 2.88 4.98
C ARG A 894 16.99 2.89 4.82
N ASP A 895 17.66 3.56 5.76
CA ASP A 895 19.12 3.59 5.77
C ASP A 895 19.68 2.16 5.93
N LEU A 896 20.65 1.81 5.07
CA LEU A 896 21.42 0.56 5.13
C LEU A 896 20.58 -0.73 5.02
N ASP A 897 19.35 -0.62 4.50
CA ASP A 897 18.38 -1.71 4.39
C ASP A 897 18.69 -2.79 3.36
N THR A 898 19.71 -2.61 2.51
CA THR A 898 20.18 -3.61 1.54
C THR A 898 21.29 -4.53 2.08
N ARG A 899 21.78 -4.29 3.31
CA ARG A 899 22.80 -5.14 3.94
C ARG A 899 22.31 -6.59 4.07
N THR A 900 23.17 -7.54 3.73
CA THR A 900 22.89 -8.96 4.02
C THR A 900 22.98 -9.19 5.53
N PRO A 901 21.94 -9.74 6.18
CA PRO A 901 21.99 -10.05 7.60
C PRO A 901 23.14 -11.01 7.92
N ALA A 902 23.83 -10.79 9.05
CA ALA A 902 24.91 -11.68 9.49
C ALA A 902 24.44 -13.14 9.65
N SER A 903 23.16 -13.37 9.98
CA SER A 903 22.55 -14.70 10.06
C SER A 903 22.46 -15.45 8.73
N GLN A 904 22.56 -14.73 7.59
CA GLN A 904 22.59 -15.32 6.25
C GLN A 904 24.03 -15.49 5.72
N CYS A 905 25.03 -14.99 6.44
CA CYS A 905 26.43 -15.16 6.11
C CYS A 905 26.96 -16.44 6.79
N ARG A 906 27.71 -17.26 6.06
CA ARG A 906 28.46 -18.39 6.64
C ARG A 906 29.95 -18.12 6.49
N TYR A 907 30.69 -18.24 7.59
CA TYR A 907 32.15 -18.26 7.53
C TYR A 907 32.60 -19.57 6.91
N VAL A 908 33.35 -19.48 5.81
CA VAL A 908 34.02 -20.59 5.16
C VAL A 908 35.51 -20.40 5.44
N GLY A 909 35.94 -20.86 6.62
CA GLY A 909 37.34 -20.90 7.00
C GLY A 909 37.76 -22.31 7.38
#